data_AF-A0A143C4R9-F1
#
_entry.id   AF-A0A143C4R9-F1
#
_cell.length_a   1.000
_cell.length_b   1.000
_cell.length_c   1.000
_cell.angle_alpha   90.00
_cell.angle_beta   90.00
_cell.angle_gamma   90.00
#
_symmetry.space_group_name_H-M   'P 1'
#
loop_
_entity.id
_entity.type
_entity.pdbx_description
1 polymer ?
#
loop_
_entity_poly.entity_id
_entity_poly.type
_entity_poly.pdbx_seq_one_letter_code
_entity_poly.pdbx_strand_id
1 'polypeptide(L)'
;MIPGSGRVLPLRVPVAPGEGIDSWLEALARRNGLSLRALLTDFGLPTPSLTSTLFTSVTSSQLRELERRCQLPDHHLDQTLPNPVLPLRTRQARGSRYCSDCLAEREGRWKLVWWLPCVFACTTHRTLLHDTCPGCGCRPRRLLPGRTRSHPAGICTTRRGDNPPCGTDLRITPANRLPDTSPLLSAQRWIDELLADPDISAAAASLSDLVHLSRWFLHALPEHEIRHLGTVAATAWVERPTKAPPDRLAPVNAPLTAVITHHARPLLGPCHDTAIHRIQQLRTHQGAATALHPADMTMENWKKLSPRMRGRFVHAADAHLSQLDRVRLHSGSPAARIPVPGDAPHTSRSQRIPQLLWPHWTLRFLPPQGLRVDLFRGTAAALLFLPGASSRDKKALLKPLHGHLANYVAHTLQVISQSGYEQVFPALCRIADYLDEHGSEINYQRRRTLIPADTISEAAWQELCFRTNTHPGETSTPAAPGRLLPARRYLFQLLTGADLTDAQHALAWKSPSDRTRYVNFNLSLSLPQRQALLQHAEELLEDLGIDEPVAWEPPEACCQGLALPGPRLDDIDLDTLKRLVITEGRKPSDAARLMKTTVTHVRLALEHIDQGEREWARTTPTSAWKLRERARTVLTASFLDREYTKSGKTLTRIARETGISRQIVVEQAKATGLTIYYSQRPVPMDESWLREQYLTHKRSTADIAAQLGTEDETVRRRFLQLGIPLRPPGVHSRTIMTAKVDKSVPRNIRAAVEGTLHGWLRLHRFQIAMALPNLETTADYLGTHRGALVHQFQRLESDLGHALFHRAAFGKPHRPTRHGSALLRSLATDDIQAMMHSALGPDQITRMPDAATLARAAIRLTTRQSPGPLRPFGDDITAKRIRITGPTLILLRDLLDHQNEQFYGAQIHARTGIDNGTLYPQLKRMERAGWLTSRPEAEDSWLARAPVGCGPGRRRTYYALTPNGLRAAAHEVQHHKPRRRPAR
;
A
#
# COMPACT_ATOMS: atom_id res chain seq x y z
N MET A 1 16.89 65.51 -46.74
CA MET A 1 18.27 65.99 -46.58
C MET A 1 19.22 64.85 -46.91
N ILE A 2 20.24 65.16 -47.71
CA ILE A 2 21.27 64.28 -48.26
C ILE A 2 21.97 63.47 -47.13
N PRO A 3 22.31 62.18 -47.33
CA PRO A 3 23.16 61.42 -46.41
C PRO A 3 24.57 62.05 -46.42
N GLY A 4 24.80 62.98 -45.49
CA GLY A 4 26.02 63.76 -45.43
C GLY A 4 27.21 62.93 -44.92
N SER A 5 28.17 62.67 -45.82
CA SER A 5 29.61 62.95 -45.64
C SER A 5 30.13 62.91 -44.20
N GLY A 6 31.08 62.00 -43.93
CA GLY A 6 31.85 61.84 -42.68
C GLY A 6 32.62 63.09 -42.20
N ARG A 7 31.89 64.14 -41.81
CA ARG A 7 32.43 65.33 -41.13
C ARG A 7 32.64 64.99 -39.66
N VAL A 8 33.89 65.06 -39.24
CA VAL A 8 34.33 64.84 -37.85
C VAL A 8 34.46 66.19 -37.15
N LEU A 9 34.19 66.23 -35.85
CA LEU A 9 34.46 67.38 -34.99
C LEU A 9 35.97 67.73 -34.99
N PRO A 10 36.34 69.02 -35.19
CA PRO A 10 37.73 69.44 -35.15
C PRO A 10 38.33 69.36 -33.74
N LEU A 11 37.54 69.65 -32.69
CA LEU A 11 37.97 69.54 -31.30
C LEU A 11 37.20 68.43 -30.60
N ARG A 12 37.93 67.40 -30.16
CA ARG A 12 37.40 66.19 -29.53
C ARG A 12 37.86 66.09 -28.08
N VAL A 13 37.11 65.34 -27.26
CA VAL A 13 37.42 65.12 -25.84
C VAL A 13 37.31 63.63 -25.53
N PRO A 14 38.33 63.00 -24.92
CA PRO A 14 38.25 61.60 -24.53
C PRO A 14 37.25 61.40 -23.39
N VAL A 15 36.53 60.28 -23.42
CA VAL A 15 35.62 59.87 -22.33
C VAL A 15 36.45 59.51 -21.10
N ALA A 16 36.17 60.11 -19.93
CA ALA A 16 36.83 59.69 -18.69
C ALA A 16 36.33 58.31 -18.24
N PRO A 17 37.17 57.52 -17.54
CA PRO A 17 36.71 56.30 -16.88
C PRO A 17 35.53 56.57 -15.93
N GLY A 18 34.40 55.93 -16.20
CA GLY A 18 33.14 56.07 -15.46
C GLY A 18 32.45 57.42 -15.61
N GLU A 19 32.75 58.21 -16.64
CA GLU A 19 32.10 59.49 -16.93
C GLU A 19 30.68 59.28 -17.50
N GLY A 20 29.71 60.07 -17.02
CA GLY A 20 28.35 60.05 -17.57
C GLY A 20 28.22 60.84 -18.87
N ILE A 21 27.28 60.45 -19.75
CA ILE A 21 27.06 61.12 -21.04
C ILE A 21 26.77 62.63 -20.88
N ASP A 22 26.11 63.02 -19.79
CA ASP A 22 25.81 64.41 -19.45
C ASP A 22 27.07 65.24 -19.14
N SER A 23 28.08 64.62 -18.53
CA SER A 23 29.38 65.23 -18.25
C SER A 23 30.23 65.30 -19.50
N TRP A 24 30.32 64.20 -20.25
CA TRP A 24 31.14 64.14 -21.46
C TRP A 24 30.64 65.11 -22.53
N LEU A 25 29.32 65.19 -22.76
CA LEU A 25 28.74 66.17 -23.69
C LEU A 25 28.95 67.61 -23.23
N GLU A 26 28.95 67.88 -21.92
CA GLU A 26 29.30 69.20 -21.40
C GLU A 26 30.77 69.54 -21.66
N ALA A 27 31.69 68.60 -21.44
CA ALA A 27 33.11 68.78 -21.71
C ALA A 27 33.36 69.00 -23.22
N LEU A 28 32.71 68.22 -24.08
CA LEU A 28 32.77 68.38 -25.54
C LEU A 28 32.23 69.74 -25.97
N ALA A 29 31.11 70.19 -25.40
CA ALA A 29 30.54 71.51 -25.67
C ALA A 29 31.51 72.61 -25.26
N ARG A 30 32.08 72.54 -24.04
CA ARG A 30 33.06 73.52 -23.54
C ARG A 30 34.30 73.59 -24.42
N ARG A 31 34.85 72.45 -24.83
CA ARG A 31 36.04 72.38 -25.69
C ARG A 31 35.80 73.03 -27.05
N ASN A 32 34.59 72.89 -27.59
CA ASN A 32 34.19 73.53 -28.86
C ASN A 32 33.65 74.96 -28.68
N GLY A 33 33.75 75.52 -27.47
CA GLY A 33 33.21 76.85 -27.17
C GLY A 33 31.71 76.93 -27.41
N LEU A 34 30.94 75.86 -27.18
CA LEU A 34 29.49 75.74 -27.30
C LEU A 34 28.78 75.68 -25.95
N SER A 35 27.52 76.11 -25.91
CA SER A 35 26.66 75.76 -24.78
C SER A 35 26.21 74.31 -24.93
N LEU A 36 25.97 73.58 -23.83
CA LEU A 36 25.53 72.18 -23.93
C LEU A 36 24.25 72.05 -24.78
N ARG A 37 23.25 72.91 -24.59
CA ARG A 37 22.02 72.89 -25.38
C ARG A 37 22.26 73.17 -26.87
N ALA A 38 23.20 74.07 -27.20
CA ALA A 38 23.56 74.33 -28.60
C ALA A 38 24.23 73.10 -29.24
N LEU A 39 25.16 72.45 -28.53
CA LEU A 39 25.77 71.20 -28.99
C LEU A 39 24.70 70.11 -29.20
N LEU A 40 23.82 69.88 -28.23
CA LEU A 40 22.76 68.87 -28.37
C LEU A 40 21.88 69.13 -29.60
N THR A 41 21.53 70.39 -29.86
CA THR A 41 20.72 70.77 -31.03
C THR A 41 21.44 70.49 -32.35
N ASP A 42 22.73 70.82 -32.43
CA ASP A 42 23.57 70.60 -33.63
C ASP A 42 23.74 69.12 -33.97
N PHE A 43 23.84 68.25 -32.95
CA PHE A 43 23.94 66.81 -33.11
C PHE A 43 22.58 66.10 -33.24
N GLY A 44 21.46 66.85 -33.26
CA GLY A 44 20.12 66.27 -33.33
C GLY A 44 19.77 65.40 -32.11
N LEU A 45 20.36 65.71 -30.95
CA LEU A 45 20.10 65.04 -29.67
C LEU A 45 18.95 65.70 -28.91
N PRO A 46 18.26 64.97 -28.02
CA PRO A 46 17.21 65.54 -27.18
C PRO A 46 17.74 66.69 -26.30
N THR A 47 16.96 67.76 -26.16
CA THR A 47 17.28 68.90 -25.28
C THR A 47 16.37 68.97 -24.04
N PRO A 48 16.36 67.95 -23.16
CA PRO A 48 15.42 67.89 -22.05
C PRO A 48 15.69 68.97 -21.01
N SER A 49 14.66 69.34 -20.25
CA SER A 49 14.82 70.24 -19.09
C SER A 49 15.55 69.55 -17.93
N LEU A 50 15.34 68.24 -17.75
CA LEU A 50 16.01 67.44 -16.73
C LEU A 50 17.21 66.72 -17.34
N THR A 51 18.39 66.88 -16.74
CA THR A 51 19.62 66.21 -17.21
C THR A 51 19.47 64.70 -17.25
N SER A 52 18.79 64.10 -16.27
CA SER A 52 18.63 62.64 -16.20
C SER A 52 17.86 62.04 -17.39
N THR A 53 17.09 62.85 -18.12
CA THR A 53 16.38 62.38 -19.33
C THR A 53 17.35 62.12 -20.48
N LEU A 54 18.56 62.69 -20.47
CA LEU A 54 19.58 62.37 -21.48
C LEU A 54 19.94 60.88 -21.46
N PHE A 55 20.00 60.26 -20.28
CA PHE A 55 20.35 58.84 -20.17
C PHE A 55 19.31 57.88 -20.78
N THR A 56 18.07 58.33 -20.95
CA THR A 56 16.96 57.50 -21.43
C THR A 56 16.41 57.92 -22.79
N SER A 57 16.75 59.12 -23.26
CA SER A 57 16.20 59.69 -24.51
C SER A 57 17.16 59.66 -25.69
N VAL A 58 18.46 59.51 -25.44
CA VAL A 58 19.44 59.33 -26.51
C VAL A 58 19.33 57.90 -27.04
N THR A 59 19.06 57.77 -28.33
CA THR A 59 18.91 56.47 -29.00
C THR A 59 20.28 55.87 -29.36
N SER A 60 20.35 54.55 -29.51
CA SER A 60 21.58 53.88 -29.99
C SER A 60 22.05 54.42 -31.33
N SER A 61 21.13 54.77 -32.25
CA SER A 61 21.50 55.37 -33.54
C SER A 61 22.20 56.72 -33.39
N GLN A 62 21.75 57.55 -32.44
CA GLN A 62 22.37 58.83 -32.12
C GLN A 62 23.72 58.66 -31.43
N LEU A 63 23.90 57.65 -30.58
CA LEU A 63 25.21 57.31 -30.00
C LEU A 63 26.23 56.91 -31.06
N ARG A 64 25.84 56.02 -31.99
CA ARG A 64 26.72 55.59 -33.09
C ARG A 64 27.11 56.76 -33.99
N GLU A 65 26.18 57.68 -34.24
CA GLU A 65 26.49 58.90 -34.98
C GLU A 65 27.45 59.82 -34.22
N LEU A 66 27.28 59.98 -32.91
CA LEU A 66 28.23 60.73 -32.07
C LEU A 66 29.63 60.10 -32.07
N GLU A 67 29.72 58.77 -31.97
CA GLU A 67 30.98 58.03 -32.01
C GLU A 67 31.72 58.28 -33.33
N ARG A 68 31.02 58.13 -34.47
CA ARG A 68 31.58 58.44 -35.80
C ARG A 68 32.08 59.87 -35.91
N ARG A 69 31.26 60.86 -35.49
CA ARG A 69 31.63 62.29 -35.55
C ARG A 69 32.73 62.67 -34.57
N CYS A 70 32.92 61.92 -33.49
CA CYS A 70 33.97 62.15 -32.50
C CYS A 70 35.18 61.22 -32.67
N GLN A 71 35.22 60.36 -33.69
CA GLN A 71 36.26 59.34 -33.89
C GLN A 71 36.47 58.46 -32.64
N LEU A 72 35.38 58.05 -31.99
CA LEU A 72 35.41 57.06 -30.92
C LEU A 72 35.20 55.66 -31.50
N PRO A 73 35.73 54.61 -30.87
CA PRO A 73 35.40 53.24 -31.25
C PRO A 73 33.88 53.01 -31.18
N ASP A 74 33.38 52.12 -32.05
CA ASP A 74 31.98 51.71 -32.02
C ASP A 74 31.62 51.17 -30.63
N HIS A 75 30.43 51.51 -30.14
CA HIS A 75 29.93 51.13 -28.80
C HIS A 75 30.69 51.74 -27.61
N HIS A 76 31.69 52.61 -27.82
CA HIS A 76 32.45 53.21 -26.73
C HIS A 76 31.62 54.16 -25.84
N LEU A 77 30.57 54.80 -26.34
CA LEU A 77 29.68 55.66 -25.55
C LEU A 77 28.65 54.86 -24.75
N ASP A 78 28.48 53.57 -25.00
CA ASP A 78 27.52 52.73 -24.25
C ASP A 78 27.89 52.70 -22.75
N GLN A 79 29.18 52.77 -22.41
CA GLN A 79 29.68 52.85 -21.02
C GLN A 79 29.33 54.17 -20.29
N THR A 80 28.92 55.21 -21.03
CA THR A 80 28.54 56.52 -20.48
C THR A 80 27.05 56.59 -20.15
N LEU A 81 26.30 55.58 -20.58
CA LEU A 81 24.93 55.35 -20.20
C LEU A 81 24.87 54.32 -19.07
N PRO A 82 23.91 54.48 -18.14
CA PRO A 82 23.66 53.48 -17.12
C PRO A 82 23.10 52.19 -17.74
N ASN A 83 23.43 51.06 -17.13
CA ASN A 83 22.80 49.80 -17.53
C ASN A 83 21.27 49.88 -17.33
N PRO A 84 20.45 49.51 -18.33
CA PRO A 84 19.00 49.68 -18.31
C PRO A 84 18.29 48.89 -17.20
N VAL A 85 18.92 47.83 -16.67
CA VAL A 85 18.36 47.00 -15.60
C VAL A 85 18.58 47.65 -14.22
N LEU A 86 19.52 48.58 -14.09
CA LEU A 86 19.79 49.25 -12.82
C LEU A 86 18.75 50.33 -12.50
N PRO A 87 18.29 50.44 -11.24
CA PRO A 87 17.31 51.43 -10.83
C PRO A 87 17.93 52.83 -10.85
N LEU A 88 17.70 53.58 -11.93
CA LEU A 88 18.13 54.96 -12.02
C LEU A 88 17.26 55.90 -11.19
N ARG A 89 17.85 57.02 -10.78
CA ARG A 89 17.10 58.19 -10.37
C ARG A 89 16.33 58.76 -11.58
N THR A 90 15.12 58.24 -11.80
CA THR A 90 14.18 58.81 -12.78
C THR A 90 13.49 60.06 -12.19
N ARG A 91 12.50 60.64 -12.88
CA ARG A 91 11.84 61.95 -12.65
C ARG A 91 11.54 62.36 -11.17
N GLN A 92 11.59 61.43 -10.23
CA GLN A 92 11.30 61.57 -8.81
C GLN A 92 12.52 62.00 -7.94
N ALA A 93 13.78 61.76 -8.33
CA ALA A 93 14.97 62.18 -7.58
C ALA A 93 15.90 63.06 -8.43
N ARG A 94 15.55 64.34 -8.53
CA ARG A 94 15.99 65.26 -9.60
C ARG A 94 17.41 65.83 -9.36
N GLY A 95 18.48 65.04 -9.59
CA GLY A 95 19.88 65.53 -9.62
C GLY A 95 20.94 64.50 -9.18
N SER A 96 22.21 64.80 -9.45
CA SER A 96 23.38 63.96 -9.14
C SER A 96 23.98 64.29 -7.77
N ARG A 97 24.51 63.27 -7.09
CA ARG A 97 25.44 63.47 -5.96
C ARG A 97 26.84 63.82 -6.47
N TYR A 98 27.74 64.25 -5.59
CA TYR A 98 29.14 64.48 -5.96
C TYR A 98 30.11 64.33 -4.78
N CYS A 99 31.37 64.07 -5.11
CA CYS A 99 32.51 64.22 -4.22
C CYS A 99 33.32 65.44 -4.69
N SER A 100 33.59 66.38 -3.79
CA SER A 100 34.33 67.61 -4.09
C SER A 100 35.75 67.32 -4.58
N ASP A 101 36.47 66.43 -3.89
CA ASP A 101 37.84 66.03 -4.26
C ASP A 101 37.88 65.35 -5.64
N CYS A 102 36.98 64.39 -5.92
CA CYS A 102 36.86 63.79 -7.25
C CYS A 102 36.57 64.83 -8.35
N LEU A 103 35.73 65.83 -8.06
CA LEU A 103 35.46 66.91 -9.02
C LEU A 103 36.68 67.79 -9.23
N ALA A 104 37.48 68.05 -8.18
CA ALA A 104 38.71 68.83 -8.29
C ALA A 104 39.75 68.09 -9.14
N GLU A 105 40.01 66.81 -8.84
CA GLU A 105 40.98 65.96 -9.54
C GLU A 105 40.60 65.68 -11.01
N ARG A 106 39.30 65.65 -11.32
CA ARG A 106 38.79 65.36 -12.66
C ARG A 106 38.41 66.60 -13.45
N GLU A 107 38.93 67.77 -13.07
CA GLU A 107 38.67 69.05 -13.77
C GLU A 107 37.18 69.36 -13.94
N GLY A 108 36.36 68.98 -12.96
CA GLY A 108 34.91 69.20 -12.95
C GLY A 108 34.09 68.16 -13.74
N ARG A 109 34.69 67.04 -14.20
CA ARG A 109 33.99 65.92 -14.86
C ARG A 109 33.28 65.00 -13.86
N TRP A 110 32.04 64.65 -14.14
CA TRP A 110 31.14 63.92 -13.24
C TRP A 110 31.11 62.43 -13.54
N LYS A 111 31.06 61.63 -12.47
CA LYS A 111 30.92 60.18 -12.58
C LYS A 111 29.47 59.78 -12.84
N LEU A 112 29.27 58.83 -13.75
CA LEU A 112 27.97 58.22 -14.05
C LEU A 112 27.33 57.61 -12.80
N VAL A 113 28.13 56.89 -11.99
CA VAL A 113 27.63 56.19 -10.79
C VAL A 113 27.02 57.11 -9.73
N TRP A 114 27.32 58.41 -9.74
CA TRP A 114 26.72 59.37 -8.80
C TRP A 114 25.23 59.66 -9.07
N TRP A 115 24.71 59.21 -10.21
CA TRP A 115 23.29 59.23 -10.53
C TRP A 115 22.52 58.06 -9.92
N LEU A 116 23.20 57.02 -9.42
CA LEU A 116 22.56 55.86 -8.82
C LEU A 116 22.08 56.16 -7.38
N PRO A 117 20.84 55.79 -7.01
CA PRO A 117 20.31 56.03 -5.66
C PRO A 117 21.15 55.37 -4.55
N CYS A 118 21.73 54.21 -4.83
CA CYS A 118 22.51 53.40 -3.89
C CYS A 118 23.95 53.88 -3.68
N VAL A 119 24.45 54.83 -4.48
CA VAL A 119 25.82 55.36 -4.35
C VAL A 119 25.81 56.61 -3.47
N PHE A 120 26.34 56.51 -2.25
CA PHE A 120 26.27 57.53 -1.21
C PHE A 120 27.63 57.94 -0.63
N ALA A 121 28.71 57.19 -0.87
CA ALA A 121 30.06 57.57 -0.46
C ALA A 121 31.06 57.45 -1.61
N CYS A 122 32.14 58.23 -1.54
CA CYS A 122 33.33 58.04 -2.37
C CYS A 122 34.29 57.12 -1.62
N THR A 123 34.61 55.96 -2.18
CA THR A 123 35.56 55.00 -1.60
C THR A 123 37.01 55.44 -1.75
N THR A 124 37.34 56.21 -2.79
CA THR A 124 38.68 56.81 -2.99
C THR A 124 39.00 57.87 -1.94
N HIS A 125 38.10 58.84 -1.74
CA HIS A 125 38.31 59.97 -0.82
C HIS A 125 37.69 59.75 0.57
N ARG A 126 37.10 58.57 0.79
CA ARG A 126 36.49 58.13 2.05
C ARG A 126 35.56 59.19 2.63
N THR A 127 34.60 59.62 1.84
CA THR A 127 33.70 60.71 2.22
C THR A 127 32.28 60.43 1.78
N LEU A 128 31.29 60.82 2.59
CA LEU A 128 29.89 60.83 2.16
C LEU A 128 29.72 61.86 1.05
N LEU A 129 29.04 61.46 -0.03
CA LEU A 129 28.79 62.35 -1.16
C LEU A 129 27.84 63.47 -0.77
N HIS A 130 28.05 64.65 -1.34
CA HIS A 130 27.14 65.77 -1.19
C HIS A 130 25.90 65.56 -2.07
N ASP A 131 24.72 65.74 -1.49
CA ASP A 131 23.45 65.73 -2.22
C ASP A 131 23.07 67.10 -2.79
N THR A 132 23.47 68.16 -2.11
CA THR A 132 23.05 69.54 -2.36
C THR A 132 24.26 70.46 -2.44
N CYS A 133 24.13 71.51 -3.23
CA CYS A 133 25.10 72.60 -3.28
C CYS A 133 25.04 73.41 -1.97
N PRO A 134 26.17 73.73 -1.31
CA PRO A 134 26.16 74.50 -0.06
C PRO A 134 25.66 75.94 -0.24
N GLY A 135 25.86 76.56 -1.41
CA GLY A 135 25.37 77.91 -1.69
C GLY A 135 23.84 77.97 -1.89
N CYS A 136 23.32 77.28 -2.91
CA CYS A 136 21.88 77.34 -3.21
C CYS A 136 21.02 76.25 -2.57
N GLY A 137 21.57 75.27 -1.82
CA GLY A 137 20.82 74.15 -1.25
C GLY A 137 20.13 73.22 -2.25
N CYS A 138 20.23 73.47 -3.56
CA CYS A 138 19.63 72.63 -4.60
C CYS A 138 20.52 71.45 -4.96
N ARG A 139 19.92 70.35 -5.40
CA ARG A 139 20.66 69.20 -5.95
C ARG A 139 21.35 69.59 -7.27
N PRO A 140 22.68 69.42 -7.38
CA PRO A 140 23.41 69.68 -8.62
C PRO A 140 22.90 68.82 -9.79
N ARG A 141 23.13 69.31 -11.01
CA ARG A 141 22.73 68.67 -12.27
C ARG A 141 21.24 68.29 -12.38
N ARG A 142 20.37 68.81 -11.51
CA ARG A 142 18.91 68.64 -11.61
C ARG A 142 18.37 69.02 -12.97
N LEU A 143 18.75 70.22 -13.42
CA LEU A 143 18.41 70.78 -14.72
C LEU A 143 19.62 70.69 -15.63
N LEU A 144 19.37 70.58 -16.92
CA LEU A 144 20.41 70.57 -17.93
C LEU A 144 21.33 71.79 -17.74
N PRO A 145 22.66 71.61 -17.57
CA PRO A 145 23.58 72.72 -17.33
C PRO A 145 23.42 73.84 -18.36
N GLY A 146 22.97 75.00 -17.90
CA GLY A 146 22.82 76.21 -18.70
C GLY A 146 24.09 77.07 -18.65
N ARG A 147 24.34 77.86 -19.71
CA ARG A 147 25.46 78.82 -19.78
C ARG A 147 26.82 78.22 -19.40
N THR A 148 27.10 77.00 -19.85
CA THR A 148 28.37 76.28 -19.64
C THR A 148 29.59 77.04 -20.17
N ARG A 149 29.40 78.03 -21.04
CA ARG A 149 30.45 78.96 -21.50
C ARG A 149 30.83 80.04 -20.48
N SER A 150 29.94 80.38 -19.54
CA SER A 150 30.11 81.53 -18.63
C SER A 150 30.73 81.18 -17.28
N HIS A 151 30.87 79.89 -16.97
CA HIS A 151 31.44 79.42 -15.70
C HIS A 151 32.32 78.19 -15.95
N PRO A 152 33.43 78.01 -15.21
CA PRO A 152 34.24 76.78 -15.26
C PRO A 152 33.44 75.50 -14.96
N ALA A 153 34.00 74.34 -15.32
CA ALA A 153 33.43 73.05 -14.92
C ALA A 153 33.53 72.88 -13.39
N GLY A 154 32.58 72.17 -12.79
CA GLY A 154 32.51 72.01 -11.33
C GLY A 154 31.82 73.17 -10.58
N ILE A 155 31.42 74.25 -11.26
CA ILE A 155 30.60 75.31 -10.69
C ILE A 155 29.10 74.96 -10.74
N CYS A 156 28.37 75.29 -9.68
CA CYS A 156 26.92 75.11 -9.63
C CYS A 156 26.21 76.06 -10.60
N THR A 157 25.65 75.52 -11.67
CA THR A 157 24.85 76.27 -12.67
C THR A 157 23.35 76.26 -12.39
N THR A 158 22.93 75.78 -11.21
CA THR A 158 21.53 75.70 -10.82
C THR A 158 20.92 77.09 -10.65
N ARG A 159 19.68 77.28 -11.12
CA ARG A 159 18.90 78.50 -10.96
C ARG A 159 17.68 78.27 -10.07
N ARG A 160 17.31 79.29 -9.29
CA ARG A 160 16.07 79.37 -8.51
C ARG A 160 15.25 80.55 -9.03
N GLY A 161 14.19 80.27 -9.79
CA GLY A 161 13.40 81.31 -10.46
C GLY A 161 14.21 82.06 -11.52
N ASP A 162 14.01 83.37 -11.62
CA ASP A 162 14.67 84.25 -12.61
C ASP A 162 16.09 84.71 -12.20
N ASN A 163 16.59 84.26 -11.05
CA ASN A 163 17.90 84.64 -10.54
C ASN A 163 19.08 84.13 -11.40
N PRO A 164 20.25 84.78 -11.34
CA PRO A 164 21.48 84.27 -11.93
C PRO A 164 21.83 82.87 -11.40
N PRO A 165 22.63 82.07 -12.16
CA PRO A 165 23.08 80.77 -11.69
C PRO A 165 23.87 80.90 -10.38
N CYS A 166 23.72 79.90 -9.50
CA CYS A 166 24.27 79.90 -8.14
C CYS A 166 25.76 80.28 -8.05
N GLY A 167 26.61 79.83 -8.98
CA GLY A 167 28.02 80.22 -9.05
C GLY A 167 28.93 79.61 -7.99
N THR A 168 28.41 78.85 -7.03
CA THR A 168 29.21 78.18 -6.00
C THR A 168 30.13 77.13 -6.60
N ASP A 169 31.41 77.15 -6.23
CA ASP A 169 32.37 76.13 -6.61
C ASP A 169 32.19 74.85 -5.78
N LEU A 170 31.76 73.79 -6.45
CA LEU A 170 31.50 72.51 -5.79
C LEU A 170 32.79 71.76 -5.46
N ARG A 171 33.92 72.11 -6.11
CA ARG A 171 35.23 71.45 -5.94
C ARG A 171 35.86 71.74 -4.58
N ILE A 172 35.51 72.88 -3.97
CA ILE A 172 36.03 73.31 -2.66
C ILE A 172 35.03 73.07 -1.52
N THR A 173 33.97 72.29 -1.76
CA THR A 173 33.01 71.94 -0.69
C THR A 173 33.70 71.08 0.36
N PRO A 174 33.60 71.40 1.67
CA PRO A 174 34.23 70.62 2.74
C PRO A 174 33.76 69.16 2.75
N ALA A 175 34.70 68.21 2.74
CA ALA A 175 34.40 66.79 2.66
C ALA A 175 33.84 66.23 3.99
N ASN A 176 32.78 65.44 3.90
CA ASN A 176 32.24 64.66 5.02
C ASN A 176 33.05 63.37 5.20
N ARG A 177 34.26 63.45 5.78
CA ARG A 177 35.21 62.33 5.88
C ARG A 177 34.66 61.19 6.77
N LEU A 178 34.92 59.96 6.35
CA LEU A 178 34.61 58.73 7.07
C LEU A 178 35.94 58.03 7.44
N PRO A 179 36.06 57.47 8.66
CA PRO A 179 37.17 56.59 9.01
C PRO A 179 37.25 55.35 8.10
N ASP A 180 38.45 54.78 7.92
CA ASP A 180 38.65 53.56 7.12
C ASP A 180 37.82 52.37 7.61
N THR A 181 37.64 52.30 8.94
CA THR A 181 36.87 51.28 9.64
C THR A 181 35.36 51.59 9.67
N SER A 182 34.90 52.66 9.01
CA SER A 182 33.49 53.05 9.02
C SER A 182 32.61 51.95 8.40
N PRO A 183 31.55 51.50 9.11
CA PRO A 183 30.60 50.54 8.55
C PRO A 183 29.87 51.07 7.30
N LEU A 184 29.72 52.40 7.19
CA LEU A 184 29.12 53.05 6.03
C LEU A 184 30.01 52.95 4.80
N LEU A 185 31.33 53.11 4.98
CA LEU A 185 32.30 52.94 3.89
C LEU A 185 32.35 51.48 3.42
N SER A 186 32.28 50.52 4.35
CA SER A 186 32.15 49.10 4.04
C SER A 186 30.86 48.79 3.26
N ALA A 187 29.74 49.44 3.60
CA ALA A 187 28.49 49.31 2.86
C ALA A 187 28.57 49.88 1.43
N GLN A 188 29.29 51.00 1.23
CA GLN A 188 29.52 51.52 -0.13
C GLN A 188 30.41 50.58 -0.95
N ARG A 189 31.48 50.03 -0.38
CA ARG A 189 32.34 49.05 -1.08
C ARG A 189 31.53 47.85 -1.56
N TRP A 190 30.60 47.37 -0.75
CA TRP A 190 29.68 46.30 -1.15
C TRP A 190 28.76 46.69 -2.32
N ILE A 191 28.30 47.94 -2.39
CA ILE A 191 27.56 48.45 -3.56
C ILE A 191 28.47 48.52 -4.79
N ASP A 192 29.71 48.99 -4.62
CA ASP A 192 30.69 49.06 -5.71
C ASP A 192 31.00 47.64 -6.26
N GLU A 193 31.12 46.64 -5.39
CA GLU A 193 31.25 45.21 -5.74
C GLU A 193 30.04 44.71 -6.53
N LEU A 194 28.79 45.00 -6.08
CA LEU A 194 27.58 44.62 -6.81
C LEU A 194 27.48 45.28 -8.19
N LEU A 195 27.91 46.54 -8.32
CA LEU A 195 27.91 47.25 -9.60
C LEU A 195 29.00 46.77 -10.55
N ALA A 196 30.05 46.14 -10.03
CA ALA A 196 31.13 45.52 -10.80
C ALA A 196 30.86 44.05 -11.14
N ASP A 197 29.82 43.44 -10.57
CA ASP A 197 29.47 42.03 -10.81
C ASP A 197 29.07 41.79 -12.27
N PRO A 198 29.64 40.78 -12.96
CA PRO A 198 29.23 40.42 -14.31
C PRO A 198 27.76 39.97 -14.39
N ASP A 199 27.17 39.41 -13.32
CA ASP A 199 25.73 39.11 -13.24
C ASP A 199 24.93 40.34 -12.81
N ILE A 200 24.74 41.23 -13.80
CA ILE A 200 24.02 42.49 -13.61
C ILE A 200 22.55 42.26 -13.22
N SER A 201 21.95 41.12 -13.57
CA SER A 201 20.55 40.81 -13.25
C SER A 201 20.36 40.55 -11.76
N ALA A 202 21.24 39.73 -11.16
CA ALA A 202 21.24 39.49 -9.71
C ALA A 202 21.55 40.77 -8.93
N ALA A 203 22.53 41.55 -9.37
CA ALA A 203 22.86 42.84 -8.79
C ALA A 203 21.67 43.82 -8.84
N ALA A 204 21.00 43.92 -9.99
CA ALA A 204 19.83 44.77 -10.15
C ALA A 204 18.66 44.35 -9.27
N ALA A 205 18.41 43.05 -9.09
CA ALA A 205 17.38 42.56 -8.17
C ALA A 205 17.66 42.97 -6.72
N SER A 206 18.90 42.81 -6.24
CA SER A 206 19.29 43.25 -4.89
C SER A 206 19.20 44.76 -4.71
N LEU A 207 19.56 45.55 -5.73
CA LEU A 207 19.44 47.02 -5.68
C LEU A 207 17.98 47.48 -5.74
N SER A 208 17.13 46.79 -6.50
CA SER A 208 15.67 47.02 -6.50
C SER A 208 15.07 46.72 -5.12
N ASP A 209 15.43 45.58 -4.53
CA ASP A 209 15.00 45.22 -3.18
C ASP A 209 15.45 46.27 -2.15
N LEU A 210 16.70 46.76 -2.23
CA LEU A 210 17.20 47.83 -1.36
C LEU A 210 16.32 49.10 -1.44
N VAL A 211 15.91 49.50 -2.64
CA VAL A 211 15.03 50.66 -2.85
C VAL A 211 13.68 50.45 -2.18
N HIS A 212 13.06 49.28 -2.34
CA HIS A 212 11.75 48.99 -1.75
C HIS A 212 11.79 48.75 -0.24
N LEU A 213 12.90 48.22 0.28
CA LEU A 213 13.14 48.06 1.71
C LEU A 213 13.42 49.39 2.42
N SER A 214 13.89 50.40 1.69
CA SER A 214 14.32 51.69 2.27
C SER A 214 13.26 52.33 3.17
N ARG A 215 11.99 52.29 2.77
CA ARG A 215 10.90 52.83 3.59
C ARG A 215 10.71 52.05 4.88
N TRP A 216 10.70 50.72 4.80
CA TRP A 216 10.56 49.88 5.99
C TRP A 216 11.71 50.14 6.98
N PHE A 217 12.95 50.24 6.51
CA PHE A 217 14.10 50.55 7.37
C PHE A 217 13.99 51.90 8.09
N LEU A 218 13.42 52.94 7.46
CA LEU A 218 13.21 54.26 8.11
C LEU A 218 12.32 54.21 9.36
N HIS A 219 11.48 53.18 9.47
CA HIS A 219 10.56 52.96 10.58
C HIS A 219 10.96 51.78 11.49
N ALA A 220 11.66 50.78 10.95
CA ALA A 220 12.00 49.56 11.67
C ALA A 220 13.33 49.61 12.45
N LEU A 221 14.25 50.50 12.09
CA LEU A 221 15.56 50.57 12.74
C LEU A 221 15.48 51.30 14.09
N PRO A 222 16.00 50.70 15.17
CA PRO A 222 16.02 51.33 16.48
C PRO A 222 17.12 52.40 16.55
N GLU A 223 16.86 53.51 17.24
CA GLU A 223 17.76 54.68 17.24
C GLU A 223 19.17 54.39 17.78
N HIS A 224 19.31 53.44 18.72
CA HIS A 224 20.60 53.11 19.32
C HIS A 224 21.58 52.50 18.30
N GLU A 225 21.09 51.76 17.30
CA GLU A 225 21.94 51.19 16.24
C GLU A 225 22.55 52.27 15.33
N ILE A 226 21.92 53.45 15.27
CA ILE A 226 22.35 54.54 14.39
C ILE A 226 23.42 55.42 15.03
N ARG A 227 23.39 55.58 16.36
CA ARG A 227 24.29 56.48 17.10
C ARG A 227 25.77 56.14 16.88
N HIS A 228 26.09 54.86 16.68
CA HIS A 228 27.46 54.39 16.48
C HIS A 228 27.99 54.59 15.04
N LEU A 229 27.15 55.02 14.09
CA LEU A 229 27.53 55.20 12.68
C LEU A 229 28.14 56.58 12.37
N GLY A 230 28.27 57.43 13.39
CA GLY A 230 28.87 58.77 13.30
C GLY A 230 27.84 59.90 13.36
N THR A 231 28.31 61.11 13.69
CA THR A 231 27.47 62.29 13.93
C THR A 231 26.63 62.67 12.71
N VAL A 232 27.22 62.68 11.51
CA VAL A 232 26.51 63.01 10.26
C VAL A 232 25.36 62.04 9.98
N ALA A 233 25.54 60.75 10.25
CA ALA A 233 24.49 59.74 10.09
C ALA A 233 23.39 59.90 11.15
N ALA A 234 23.76 60.14 12.41
CA ALA A 234 22.82 60.37 13.50
C ALA A 234 21.96 61.62 13.27
N THR A 235 22.56 62.75 12.87
CA THR A 235 21.83 64.00 12.55
C THR A 235 20.85 63.76 11.40
N ALA A 236 21.31 63.15 10.30
CA ALA A 236 20.45 62.86 9.16
C ALA A 236 19.30 61.90 9.52
N TRP A 237 19.52 61.00 10.48
CA TRP A 237 18.49 60.09 10.99
C TRP A 237 17.42 60.81 11.80
N VAL A 238 17.80 61.78 12.64
CA VAL A 238 16.85 62.63 13.37
C VAL A 238 16.00 63.48 12.41
N GLU A 239 16.63 64.02 11.37
CA GLU A 239 15.98 64.85 10.35
C GLU A 239 15.20 64.06 9.28
N ARG A 240 15.10 62.73 9.42
CA ARG A 240 14.51 61.85 8.39
C ARG A 240 13.03 62.17 8.13
N PRO A 241 12.55 61.99 6.89
CA PRO A 241 11.15 62.21 6.57
C PRO A 241 10.28 61.09 7.17
N THR A 242 9.47 61.42 8.17
CA THR A 242 8.58 60.46 8.85
C THR A 242 7.14 60.41 8.31
N LYS A 243 6.72 61.40 7.50
CA LYS A 243 5.33 61.59 7.04
C LYS A 243 5.12 61.53 5.52
N ALA A 244 6.03 60.94 4.74
CA ALA A 244 5.88 60.89 3.29
C ALA A 244 4.75 59.93 2.84
N PRO A 245 3.95 60.29 1.79
CA PRO A 245 2.86 59.45 1.30
C PRO A 245 3.34 58.08 0.79
N PRO A 246 2.51 57.03 0.92
CA PRO A 246 2.89 55.61 0.73
C PRO A 246 3.49 55.27 -0.66
N ASP A 247 3.07 55.99 -1.71
CA ASP A 247 3.38 55.62 -3.10
C ASP A 247 4.57 56.38 -3.70
N ARG A 248 5.23 57.26 -2.92
CA ARG A 248 6.40 58.02 -3.37
C ARG A 248 7.60 57.75 -2.47
N LEU A 249 8.62 57.11 -3.02
CA LEU A 249 9.95 57.03 -2.41
C LEU A 249 10.49 58.46 -2.24
N ALA A 250 10.47 58.97 -1.01
CA ALA A 250 11.07 60.27 -0.72
C ALA A 250 12.58 60.22 -1.05
N PRO A 251 13.15 61.25 -1.71
CA PRO A 251 14.56 61.23 -2.06
C PRO A 251 15.42 61.25 -0.79
N VAL A 252 16.01 60.11 -0.46
CA VAL A 252 16.87 59.93 0.70
C VAL A 252 18.24 60.59 0.45
N ASN A 253 18.77 61.31 1.44
CA ASN A 253 20.12 61.89 1.37
C ASN A 253 21.19 60.78 1.50
N ALA A 254 22.43 61.06 1.16
CA ALA A 254 23.55 60.15 1.18
C ALA A 254 23.76 59.54 2.58
N PRO A 255 23.77 60.30 3.69
CA PRO A 255 23.88 59.72 5.02
C PRO A 255 22.77 58.69 5.35
N LEU A 256 21.51 58.99 5.08
CA LEU A 256 20.40 58.05 5.31
C LEU A 256 20.47 56.84 4.38
N THR A 257 20.88 57.03 3.12
CA THR A 257 21.11 55.91 2.18
C THR A 257 22.21 55.00 2.72
N ALA A 258 23.27 55.57 3.30
CA ALA A 258 24.36 54.83 3.90
C ALA A 258 23.88 53.96 5.06
N VAL A 259 23.09 54.54 5.98
CA VAL A 259 22.49 53.83 7.12
C VAL A 259 21.60 52.68 6.64
N ILE A 260 20.66 52.95 5.73
CA ILE A 260 19.74 51.94 5.18
C ILE A 260 20.53 50.82 4.52
N THR A 261 21.52 51.14 3.68
CA THR A 261 22.32 50.15 2.96
C THR A 261 23.12 49.28 3.92
N HIS A 262 23.72 49.88 4.96
CA HIS A 262 24.44 49.15 5.99
C HIS A 262 23.55 48.09 6.66
N HIS A 263 22.33 48.45 7.06
CA HIS A 263 21.40 47.51 7.72
C HIS A 263 20.65 46.58 6.75
N ALA A 264 20.55 46.92 5.47
CA ALA A 264 19.96 46.08 4.43
C ALA A 264 20.92 45.00 3.94
N ARG A 265 22.23 45.24 3.99
CA ARG A 265 23.27 44.30 3.52
C ARG A 265 23.11 42.89 4.09
N PRO A 266 22.88 42.66 5.41
CA PRO A 266 22.64 41.32 5.94
C PRO A 266 21.38 40.63 5.37
N LEU A 267 20.35 41.39 4.98
CA LEU A 267 19.13 40.86 4.38
C LEU A 267 19.29 40.53 2.90
N LEU A 268 20.14 41.27 2.20
CA LEU A 268 20.39 41.13 0.75
C LEU A 268 21.56 40.21 0.44
N GLY A 269 22.40 39.91 1.44
CA GLY A 269 23.57 39.05 1.32
C GLY A 269 23.25 37.59 0.98
N PRO A 270 24.28 36.77 0.71
CA PRO A 270 24.12 35.36 0.31
C PRO A 270 23.57 34.49 1.44
N CYS A 271 24.00 34.71 2.69
CA CYS A 271 23.60 33.91 3.85
C CYS A 271 22.09 34.02 4.11
N HIS A 272 21.37 32.89 4.03
CA HIS A 272 19.93 32.85 4.28
C HIS A 272 19.61 33.10 5.75
N ASP A 273 20.24 32.37 6.66
CA ASP A 273 19.93 32.40 8.09
C ASP A 273 20.19 33.77 8.72
N THR A 274 21.27 34.45 8.33
CA THR A 274 21.56 35.83 8.78
C THR A 274 20.44 36.79 8.37
N ALA A 275 19.91 36.65 7.15
CA ALA A 275 18.81 37.47 6.67
C ALA A 275 17.52 37.20 7.45
N ILE A 276 17.19 35.93 7.70
CA ILE A 276 16.01 35.52 8.47
C ILE A 276 16.07 36.07 9.90
N HIS A 277 17.18 35.85 10.59
CA HIS A 277 17.38 36.31 11.96
C HIS A 277 17.24 37.84 12.04
N ARG A 278 17.82 38.57 11.09
CA ARG A 278 17.71 40.03 11.08
C ARG A 278 16.29 40.52 10.80
N ILE A 279 15.54 39.87 9.90
CA ILE A 279 14.12 40.19 9.66
C ILE A 279 13.30 39.96 10.94
N GLN A 280 13.52 38.86 11.64
CA GLN A 280 12.84 38.53 12.90
C GLN A 280 13.12 39.58 13.98
N GLN A 281 14.39 39.96 14.17
CA GLN A 281 14.78 41.03 15.11
C GLN A 281 14.01 42.33 14.83
N LEU A 282 14.01 42.80 13.58
CA LEU A 282 13.34 44.04 13.19
C LEU A 282 11.81 43.98 13.37
N ARG A 283 11.18 42.85 13.07
CA ARG A 283 9.73 42.66 13.26
C ARG A 283 9.33 42.67 14.73
N THR A 284 10.13 42.05 15.59
CA THR A 284 9.89 42.02 17.05
C THR A 284 9.89 43.44 17.61
N HIS A 285 10.83 44.29 17.18
CA HIS A 285 10.87 45.70 17.61
C HIS A 285 9.63 46.50 17.18
N GLN A 286 9.01 46.17 16.04
CA GLN A 286 7.81 46.85 15.55
C GLN A 286 6.49 46.28 16.12
N GLY A 287 6.54 45.22 16.95
CA GLY A 287 5.33 44.54 17.42
C GLY A 287 4.57 43.79 16.31
N ALA A 288 5.22 43.49 15.19
CA ALA A 288 4.62 42.90 13.98
C ALA A 288 5.19 41.50 13.66
N ALA A 289 5.50 40.71 14.69
CA ALA A 289 6.15 39.40 14.56
C ALA A 289 5.39 38.41 13.67
N THR A 290 4.05 38.49 13.64
CA THR A 290 3.16 37.54 12.96
C THR A 290 2.84 37.89 11.50
N ALA A 291 3.21 39.10 11.03
CA ALA A 291 2.81 39.57 9.71
C ALA A 291 3.72 39.02 8.59
N LEU A 292 3.12 38.45 7.53
CA LEU A 292 3.84 37.98 6.34
C LEU A 292 4.58 39.12 5.60
N HIS A 293 4.04 40.33 5.70
CA HIS A 293 4.53 41.53 5.05
C HIS A 293 4.76 42.63 6.12
N PRO A 294 5.82 43.46 6.01
CA PRO A 294 6.13 44.48 7.03
C PRO A 294 5.03 45.53 7.23
N ALA A 295 4.75 45.94 8.47
CA ALA A 295 3.63 46.85 8.77
C ALA A 295 3.65 48.19 7.99
N ASP A 296 4.84 48.77 7.77
CA ASP A 296 5.02 50.09 7.14
C ASP A 296 5.30 50.05 5.63
N MET A 297 5.16 48.89 5.00
CA MET A 297 5.33 48.72 3.57
C MET A 297 3.95 48.69 2.88
N THR A 298 3.85 49.07 1.61
CA THR A 298 2.59 48.95 0.87
C THR A 298 2.55 47.62 0.14
N MET A 299 1.35 47.08 -0.09
CA MET A 299 1.20 45.86 -0.90
C MET A 299 1.77 46.03 -2.33
N GLU A 300 1.77 47.26 -2.87
CA GLU A 300 2.40 47.54 -4.16
C GLU A 300 3.93 47.41 -4.09
N ASN A 301 4.57 47.98 -3.06
CA ASN A 301 6.01 47.85 -2.85
C ASN A 301 6.43 46.41 -2.52
N TRP A 302 5.60 45.70 -1.75
CA TRP A 302 5.79 44.27 -1.49
C TRP A 302 5.87 43.44 -2.76
N LYS A 303 4.94 43.66 -3.70
CA LYS A 303 4.90 42.94 -4.97
C LYS A 303 6.12 43.21 -5.85
N LYS A 304 6.77 44.37 -5.68
CA LYS A 304 7.99 44.76 -6.41
C LYS A 304 9.27 44.13 -5.83
N LEU A 305 9.21 43.56 -4.62
CA LEU A 305 10.33 42.78 -4.07
C LEU A 305 10.55 41.49 -4.86
N SER A 306 11.82 41.13 -5.01
CA SER A 306 12.25 39.89 -5.63
C SER A 306 11.58 38.67 -4.96
N PRO A 307 11.34 37.57 -5.69
CA PRO A 307 10.82 36.34 -5.10
C PRO A 307 11.67 35.85 -3.91
N ARG A 308 13.00 35.97 -4.02
CA ARG A 308 13.95 35.62 -2.96
C ARG A 308 13.70 36.42 -1.68
N MET A 309 13.53 37.74 -1.80
CA MET A 309 13.30 38.60 -0.64
C MET A 309 11.93 38.33 0.00
N ARG A 310 10.86 38.20 -0.81
CA ARG A 310 9.54 37.80 -0.29
C ARG A 310 9.59 36.45 0.42
N GLY A 311 10.34 35.49 -0.13
CA GLY A 311 10.60 34.19 0.49
C GLY A 311 11.26 34.30 1.87
N ARG A 312 12.28 35.15 2.01
CA ARG A 312 12.94 35.43 3.30
C ARG A 312 11.97 35.96 4.35
N PHE A 313 11.08 36.89 3.98
CA PHE A 313 10.06 37.38 4.90
C PHE A 313 9.02 36.32 5.29
N VAL A 314 8.66 35.42 4.37
CA VAL A 314 7.79 34.27 4.64
C VAL A 314 8.46 33.30 5.61
N HIS A 315 9.73 32.94 5.36
CA HIS A 315 10.49 32.04 6.23
C HIS A 315 10.67 32.64 7.64
N ALA A 316 10.97 33.93 7.72
CA ALA A 316 11.06 34.64 9.00
C ALA A 316 9.76 34.62 9.80
N ALA A 317 8.60 34.41 9.16
CA ALA A 317 7.31 34.29 9.83
C ALA A 317 6.93 32.84 10.19
N ASP A 318 7.73 31.81 9.84
CA ASP A 318 7.35 30.38 9.93
C ASP A 318 6.73 30.00 11.29
N ALA A 319 7.38 30.40 12.39
CA ALA A 319 6.94 30.10 13.75
C ALA A 319 5.55 30.68 14.11
N HIS A 320 5.08 31.67 13.36
CA HIS A 320 3.79 32.34 13.58
C HIS A 320 2.72 31.94 12.57
N LEU A 321 3.05 31.12 11.58
CA LEU A 321 2.12 30.67 10.55
C LEU A 321 1.32 29.45 11.02
N SER A 322 0.07 29.35 10.54
CA SER A 322 -0.71 28.12 10.70
C SER A 322 0.03 26.94 10.05
N GLN A 323 -0.13 25.72 10.55
CA GLN A 323 0.58 24.56 9.98
C GLN A 323 0.27 24.37 8.48
N LEU A 324 -0.94 24.74 8.07
CA LEU A 324 -1.31 24.74 6.64
C LEU A 324 -0.55 25.80 5.84
N ASP A 325 -0.45 27.04 6.33
CA ASP A 325 0.33 28.09 5.66
C ASP A 325 1.81 27.72 5.60
N ARG A 326 2.33 27.01 6.61
CA ARG A 326 3.73 26.57 6.63
C ARG A 326 4.09 25.66 5.46
N VAL A 327 3.23 24.67 5.19
CA VAL A 327 3.38 23.79 4.03
C VAL A 327 3.09 24.55 2.73
N ARG A 328 2.01 25.34 2.67
CA ARG A 328 1.60 26.04 1.44
C ARG A 328 2.64 27.03 0.93
N LEU A 329 3.31 27.73 1.84
CA LEU A 329 4.29 28.78 1.55
C LEU A 329 5.75 28.31 1.64
N HIS A 330 5.99 27.01 1.87
CA HIS A 330 7.34 26.45 2.05
C HIS A 330 8.13 27.13 3.19
N SER A 331 7.46 27.71 4.19
CA SER A 331 8.09 28.66 5.12
C SER A 331 9.17 28.04 6.01
N GLY A 332 9.11 26.73 6.28
CA GLY A 332 10.11 26.01 7.07
C GLY A 332 11.41 25.70 6.31
N SER A 333 11.65 26.30 5.14
CA SER A 333 12.84 26.02 4.31
C SER A 333 13.31 27.25 3.53
N PRO A 334 14.57 27.28 3.05
CA PRO A 334 15.05 28.38 2.20
C PRO A 334 14.27 28.55 0.88
N ALA A 335 13.47 27.55 0.49
CA ALA A 335 12.58 27.59 -0.67
C ALA A 335 11.24 28.30 -0.40
N ALA A 336 11.09 28.94 0.77
CA ALA A 336 9.93 29.74 1.14
C ALA A 336 9.54 30.70 0.02
N ARG A 337 8.25 30.72 -0.33
CA ARG A 337 7.75 31.52 -1.47
C ARG A 337 6.26 31.81 -1.35
N ILE A 338 5.84 32.86 -2.02
CA ILE A 338 4.42 33.21 -2.15
C ILE A 338 3.94 32.70 -3.50
N PRO A 339 2.92 31.81 -3.52
CA PRO A 339 2.31 31.33 -4.75
C PRO A 339 1.80 32.48 -5.63
N VAL A 340 2.05 32.39 -6.94
CA VAL A 340 1.50 33.34 -7.91
C VAL A 340 0.05 32.93 -8.22
N PRO A 341 -0.93 33.84 -8.12
CA PRO A 341 -2.31 33.53 -8.52
C PRO A 341 -2.37 33.11 -10.00
N GLY A 342 -2.98 31.96 -10.29
CA GLY A 342 -3.10 31.40 -11.64
C GLY A 342 -2.17 30.22 -11.93
N ASP A 343 -1.05 30.09 -11.21
CA ASP A 343 -0.25 28.87 -11.25
C ASP A 343 -1.00 27.75 -10.51
N ALA A 344 -1.29 26.67 -11.23
CA ALA A 344 -2.02 25.52 -10.73
C ALA A 344 -1.17 24.23 -10.76
N PRO A 345 -0.01 24.17 -10.05
CA PRO A 345 0.80 22.95 -10.00
C PRO A 345 0.01 21.75 -9.43
N HIS A 346 -1.04 22.00 -8.65
CA HIS A 346 -1.94 20.97 -8.13
C HIS A 346 -2.69 20.18 -9.23
N THR A 347 -2.93 20.76 -10.42
CA THR A 347 -3.65 20.05 -11.50
C THR A 347 -2.77 18.98 -12.13
N SER A 348 -1.49 19.28 -12.40
CA SER A 348 -0.52 18.30 -12.94
C SER A 348 -0.15 17.23 -11.89
N ARG A 349 -0.04 17.61 -10.62
CA ARG A 349 0.25 16.67 -9.52
C ARG A 349 -0.80 15.56 -9.33
N SER A 350 -2.06 15.79 -9.74
CA SER A 350 -3.11 14.77 -9.66
C SER A 350 -2.80 13.49 -10.45
N GLN A 351 -2.00 13.63 -11.51
CA GLN A 351 -1.53 12.51 -12.32
C GLN A 351 -0.35 11.78 -11.69
N ARG A 352 0.45 12.47 -10.87
CA ARG A 352 1.74 12.02 -10.33
C ARG A 352 1.63 11.42 -8.93
N ILE A 353 0.54 11.71 -8.20
CA ILE A 353 0.37 11.35 -6.80
C ILE A 353 -0.66 10.20 -6.66
N PRO A 354 -0.32 9.12 -5.92
CA PRO A 354 -1.28 8.07 -5.58
C PRO A 354 -2.32 8.56 -4.57
N GLN A 355 -3.46 7.88 -4.44
CA GLN A 355 -4.42 8.23 -3.39
C GLN A 355 -3.93 7.85 -1.97
N LEU A 356 -3.05 6.86 -1.85
CA LEU A 356 -2.38 6.54 -0.60
C LEU A 356 -0.89 6.82 -0.75
N LEU A 357 -0.31 7.57 0.19
CA LEU A 357 1.12 7.89 0.18
C LEU A 357 1.96 6.61 0.05
N TRP A 358 3.07 6.69 -0.69
CA TRP A 358 4.02 5.60 -0.90
C TRP A 358 4.43 4.92 0.41
N PRO A 359 4.60 3.58 0.43
CA PRO A 359 4.90 2.84 1.66
C PRO A 359 6.14 3.34 2.41
N HIS A 360 7.26 3.60 1.74
CA HIS A 360 8.48 4.04 2.42
C HIS A 360 8.31 5.44 3.00
N TRP A 361 7.75 6.39 2.24
CA TRP A 361 7.43 7.73 2.76
C TRP A 361 6.38 7.71 3.88
N THR A 362 5.45 6.75 3.86
CA THR A 362 4.51 6.53 4.97
C THR A 362 5.26 6.20 6.25
N LEU A 363 6.24 5.30 6.19
CA LEU A 363 7.07 4.99 7.36
C LEU A 363 7.78 6.25 7.84
N ARG A 364 8.46 6.96 6.95
CA ARG A 364 9.24 8.15 7.32
C ARG A 364 8.38 9.26 7.93
N PHE A 365 7.16 9.48 7.47
CA PHE A 365 6.32 10.59 7.94
C PHE A 365 5.38 10.25 9.10
N LEU A 366 5.04 8.98 9.32
CA LEU A 366 4.07 8.58 10.33
C LEU A 366 4.65 8.77 11.75
N PRO A 367 4.05 9.62 12.60
CA PRO A 367 4.44 9.73 14.00
C PRO A 367 4.18 8.41 14.77
N PRO A 368 4.96 8.08 15.82
CA PRO A 368 4.81 6.83 16.55
C PRO A 368 3.43 6.61 17.20
N GLN A 369 2.71 7.69 17.51
CA GLN A 369 1.41 7.66 18.18
C GLN A 369 0.46 8.75 17.61
N GLY A 370 -0.84 8.59 17.84
CA GLY A 370 -1.85 9.64 17.57
C GLY A 370 -2.53 9.60 16.20
N LEU A 371 -2.03 8.82 15.23
CA LEU A 371 -2.61 8.74 13.88
C LEU A 371 -2.90 7.29 13.45
N ARG A 372 -4.06 7.11 12.82
CA ARG A 372 -4.41 5.85 12.15
C ARG A 372 -3.71 5.79 10.80
N VAL A 373 -2.90 4.75 10.59
CA VAL A 373 -2.08 4.55 9.38
C VAL A 373 -2.85 4.77 8.08
N ASP A 374 -4.00 4.10 7.90
CA ASP A 374 -4.73 4.17 6.63
C ASP A 374 -5.25 5.58 6.33
N LEU A 375 -5.81 6.27 7.34
CA LEU A 375 -6.24 7.66 7.18
C LEU A 375 -5.05 8.58 6.94
N PHE A 376 -3.93 8.33 7.64
CA PHE A 376 -2.72 9.10 7.49
C PHE A 376 -2.13 9.00 6.08
N ARG A 377 -2.11 7.80 5.48
CA ARG A 377 -1.60 7.62 4.12
C ARG A 377 -2.38 8.45 3.10
N GLY A 378 -3.71 8.44 3.22
CA GLY A 378 -4.58 9.27 2.39
C GLY A 378 -4.35 10.77 2.63
N THR A 379 -4.27 11.20 3.89
CA THR A 379 -4.05 12.62 4.18
C THR A 379 -2.65 13.11 3.85
N ALA A 380 -1.62 12.29 4.01
CA ALA A 380 -0.27 12.67 3.64
C ALA A 380 -0.10 12.77 2.12
N ALA A 381 -0.75 11.91 1.33
CA ALA A 381 -0.85 12.10 -0.12
C ALA A 381 -1.59 13.40 -0.46
N ALA A 382 -2.71 13.69 0.21
CA ALA A 382 -3.46 14.94 0.06
C ALA A 382 -2.60 16.18 0.40
N LEU A 383 -1.73 16.09 1.42
CA LEU A 383 -0.86 17.18 1.83
C LEU A 383 0.14 17.61 0.76
N LEU A 384 0.52 16.74 -0.18
CA LEU A 384 1.41 17.06 -1.30
C LEU A 384 0.77 18.02 -2.34
N PHE A 385 -0.53 18.27 -2.25
CA PHE A 385 -1.22 19.29 -3.06
C PHE A 385 -1.12 20.70 -2.47
N LEU A 386 -0.71 20.84 -1.21
CA LEU A 386 -0.62 22.14 -0.54
C LEU A 386 0.59 22.99 -0.95
N PRO A 387 1.82 22.45 -1.10
CA PRO A 387 2.99 23.25 -1.44
C PRO A 387 2.78 24.04 -2.73
N GLY A 388 2.85 25.37 -2.69
CA GLY A 388 2.62 26.23 -3.84
C GLY A 388 1.15 26.54 -4.15
N ALA A 389 0.18 26.13 -3.33
CA ALA A 389 -1.23 26.44 -3.58
C ALA A 389 -1.55 27.92 -3.30
N SER A 390 -2.26 28.60 -4.21
CA SER A 390 -2.67 30.00 -4.02
C SER A 390 -3.90 30.17 -3.11
N SER A 391 -4.78 29.15 -3.06
CA SER A 391 -6.00 29.15 -2.24
C SER A 391 -5.79 28.47 -0.88
N ARG A 392 -6.59 28.89 0.11
CA ARG A 392 -6.73 28.21 1.41
C ARG A 392 -7.86 27.17 1.44
N ASP A 393 -8.65 27.09 0.38
CA ASP A 393 -9.79 26.16 0.31
C ASP A 393 -9.31 24.71 0.11
N LYS A 394 -9.20 23.99 1.23
CA LYS A 394 -8.82 22.57 1.27
C LYS A 394 -9.74 21.70 0.43
N LYS A 395 -11.05 21.98 0.39
CA LYS A 395 -12.00 21.15 -0.36
C LYS A 395 -11.78 21.32 -1.86
N ALA A 396 -11.60 22.56 -2.31
CA ALA A 396 -11.29 22.83 -3.71
C ALA A 396 -9.96 22.20 -4.14
N LEU A 397 -8.90 22.35 -3.34
CA LEU A 397 -7.57 21.79 -3.64
C LEU A 397 -7.57 20.26 -3.69
N LEU A 398 -8.33 19.61 -2.81
CA LEU A 398 -8.31 18.16 -2.67
C LEU A 398 -9.40 17.46 -3.47
N LYS A 399 -10.35 18.19 -4.06
CA LYS A 399 -11.45 17.63 -4.87
C LYS A 399 -11.00 16.59 -5.91
N PRO A 400 -9.85 16.74 -6.62
CA PRO A 400 -9.43 15.78 -7.63
C PRO A 400 -9.15 14.36 -7.12
N LEU A 401 -8.79 14.19 -5.84
CA LEU A 401 -8.36 12.87 -5.30
C LEU A 401 -8.85 12.55 -3.89
N HIS A 402 -9.04 13.55 -3.03
CA HIS A 402 -9.20 13.44 -1.58
C HIS A 402 -10.26 14.36 -0.99
N GLY A 403 -11.35 14.64 -1.74
CA GLY A 403 -12.39 15.58 -1.30
C GLY A 403 -12.97 15.23 0.08
N HIS A 404 -13.05 13.94 0.43
CA HIS A 404 -13.57 13.45 1.71
C HIS A 404 -12.60 13.65 2.90
N LEU A 405 -11.30 13.89 2.65
CA LEU A 405 -10.26 14.01 3.68
C LEU A 405 -9.93 15.45 4.08
N ALA A 406 -10.57 16.46 3.48
CA ALA A 406 -10.25 17.87 3.72
C ALA A 406 -10.28 18.28 5.20
N ASN A 407 -11.17 17.67 6.00
CA ASN A 407 -11.28 17.93 7.43
C ASN A 407 -10.14 17.25 8.23
N TYR A 408 -9.63 16.11 7.77
CA TYR A 408 -8.60 15.33 8.47
C TYR A 408 -7.19 15.87 8.23
N VAL A 409 -6.98 16.63 7.16
CA VAL A 409 -5.71 17.32 6.86
C VAL A 409 -5.29 18.27 7.99
N ALA A 410 -6.23 19.05 8.52
CA ALA A 410 -5.94 19.99 9.63
C ALA A 410 -5.47 19.24 10.88
N HIS A 411 -6.21 18.20 11.25
CA HIS A 411 -5.88 17.33 12.38
C HIS A 411 -4.53 16.64 12.20
N THR A 412 -4.22 16.14 10.99
CA THR A 412 -2.94 15.49 10.69
C THR A 412 -1.76 16.45 10.90
N LEU A 413 -1.85 17.67 10.35
CA LEU A 413 -0.82 18.69 10.53
C LEU A 413 -0.66 19.11 11.99
N GLN A 414 -1.76 19.23 12.72
CA GLN A 414 -1.75 19.53 14.15
C GLN A 414 -1.04 18.45 14.96
N VAL A 415 -1.34 17.17 14.73
CA VAL A 415 -0.71 16.05 15.43
C VAL A 415 0.78 15.97 15.13
N ILE A 416 1.20 16.19 13.88
CA ILE A 416 2.63 16.25 13.50
C ILE A 416 3.36 17.33 14.31
N SER A 417 2.79 18.54 14.38
CA SER A 417 3.36 19.67 15.12
C SER A 417 3.41 19.42 16.62
N GLN A 418 2.31 18.95 17.22
CA GLN A 418 2.25 18.62 18.66
C GLN A 418 3.20 17.48 19.07
N SER A 419 3.53 16.59 18.13
CA SER A 419 4.48 15.50 18.36
C SER A 419 5.95 15.91 18.20
N GLY A 420 6.24 17.18 17.85
CA GLY A 420 7.59 17.69 17.66
C GLY A 420 8.25 17.35 16.33
N TYR A 421 7.51 16.78 15.37
CA TYR A 421 8.05 16.31 14.08
C TYR A 421 7.82 17.31 12.94
N GLU A 422 8.03 18.60 13.19
CA GLU A 422 7.71 19.67 12.24
C GLU A 422 8.53 19.61 10.94
N GLN A 423 9.67 18.89 10.94
CA GLN A 423 10.47 18.64 9.74
C GLN A 423 9.75 17.82 8.66
N VAL A 424 8.59 17.22 8.97
CA VAL A 424 7.71 16.63 7.95
C VAL A 424 7.16 17.71 7.00
N PHE A 425 6.95 18.96 7.45
CA PHE A 425 6.45 20.04 6.59
C PHE A 425 7.41 20.41 5.45
N PRO A 426 8.72 20.70 5.69
CA PRO A 426 9.66 20.89 4.60
C PRO A 426 9.88 19.61 3.78
N ALA A 427 9.74 18.41 4.35
CA ALA A 427 9.84 17.17 3.57
C ALA A 427 8.70 17.02 2.55
N LEU A 428 7.45 17.31 2.95
CA LEU A 428 6.31 17.37 2.04
C LEU A 428 6.55 18.38 0.90
N CYS A 429 7.14 19.53 1.23
CA CYS A 429 7.50 20.55 0.24
C CYS A 429 8.56 20.07 -0.74
N ARG A 430 9.63 19.41 -0.27
CA ARG A 430 10.70 18.89 -1.13
C ARG A 430 10.22 17.77 -2.05
N ILE A 431 9.34 16.88 -1.57
CA ILE A 431 8.72 15.86 -2.42
C ILE A 431 7.85 16.52 -3.50
N ALA A 432 7.04 17.52 -3.12
CA ALA A 432 6.21 18.23 -4.09
C ALA A 432 7.05 18.98 -5.14
N ASP A 433 8.14 19.62 -4.74
CA ASP A 433 9.09 20.28 -5.66
C ASP A 433 9.76 19.26 -6.59
N TYR A 434 10.20 18.11 -6.06
CA TYR A 434 10.75 17.02 -6.87
C TYR A 434 9.75 16.52 -7.91
N LEU A 435 8.50 16.29 -7.52
CA LEU A 435 7.44 15.86 -8.43
C LEU A 435 7.13 16.90 -9.49
N ASP A 436 7.22 18.20 -9.17
CA ASP A 436 6.98 19.29 -10.12
C ASP A 436 8.07 19.33 -11.20
N GLU A 437 9.33 19.19 -10.79
CA GLU A 437 10.53 19.29 -11.63
C GLU A 437 10.78 18.01 -12.45
N HIS A 438 10.74 16.84 -11.81
CA HIS A 438 11.16 15.55 -12.39
C HIS A 438 9.99 14.67 -12.82
N GLY A 439 8.78 14.91 -12.29
CA GLY A 439 7.61 14.09 -12.57
C GLY A 439 7.51 12.82 -11.71
N SER A 440 6.81 11.82 -12.24
CA SER A 440 6.63 10.49 -11.67
C SER A 440 6.70 9.49 -12.82
N GLU A 441 7.35 8.34 -12.62
CA GLU A 441 7.38 7.26 -13.62
C GLU A 441 6.00 6.61 -13.80
N ILE A 442 5.12 6.77 -12.80
CA ILE A 442 3.74 6.25 -12.85
C ILE A 442 2.76 7.41 -13.04
N ASN A 443 1.88 7.30 -14.05
CA ASN A 443 0.69 8.14 -14.19
C ASN A 443 -0.49 7.50 -13.47
N TYR A 444 -0.63 7.79 -12.17
CA TYR A 444 -1.67 7.22 -11.32
C TYR A 444 -3.09 7.59 -11.76
N GLN A 445 -3.29 8.77 -12.36
CA GLN A 445 -4.61 9.15 -12.87
C GLN A 445 -5.01 8.25 -14.04
N ARG A 446 -4.10 8.04 -14.99
CA ARG A 446 -4.31 7.12 -16.12
C ARG A 446 -4.59 5.71 -15.63
N ARG A 447 -3.80 5.18 -14.70
CA ARG A 447 -3.99 3.83 -14.14
C ARG A 447 -5.35 3.66 -13.47
N ARG A 448 -5.82 4.63 -12.68
CA ARG A 448 -7.17 4.58 -12.07
C ARG A 448 -8.30 4.54 -13.09
N THR A 449 -8.09 5.07 -14.29
CA THR A 449 -9.08 5.05 -15.37
C THR A 449 -9.05 3.76 -16.18
N LEU A 450 -7.86 3.22 -16.45
CA LEU A 450 -7.68 2.06 -17.34
C LEU A 450 -7.74 0.71 -16.63
N ILE A 451 -7.28 0.61 -15.37
CA ILE A 451 -7.17 -0.67 -14.68
C ILE A 451 -8.55 -1.08 -14.12
N PRO A 452 -9.09 -2.25 -14.51
CA PRO A 452 -10.39 -2.70 -14.07
C PRO A 452 -10.37 -3.19 -12.60
N ALA A 453 -11.54 -3.23 -11.97
CA ALA A 453 -11.70 -3.79 -10.62
C ALA A 453 -11.43 -5.31 -10.56
N ASP A 454 -11.66 -6.03 -11.66
CA ASP A 454 -11.40 -7.46 -11.79
C ASP A 454 -9.97 -7.73 -12.27
N THR A 455 -8.99 -7.26 -11.51
CA THR A 455 -7.55 -7.34 -11.83
C THR A 455 -6.99 -8.76 -11.98
N ILE A 456 -7.68 -9.76 -11.42
CA ILE A 456 -7.32 -11.18 -11.58
C ILE A 456 -8.59 -12.04 -11.65
N SER A 457 -8.62 -12.97 -12.60
CA SER A 457 -9.72 -13.94 -12.73
C SER A 457 -9.63 -15.00 -11.63
N GLU A 458 -10.74 -15.69 -11.35
CA GLU A 458 -10.74 -16.77 -10.36
C GLU A 458 -9.79 -17.91 -10.76
N ALA A 459 -9.75 -18.27 -12.05
CA ALA A 459 -8.86 -19.28 -12.59
C ALA A 459 -7.37 -18.89 -12.44
N ALA A 460 -7.02 -17.64 -12.79
CA ALA A 460 -5.66 -17.13 -12.65
C ALA A 460 -5.21 -17.07 -11.18
N TRP A 461 -6.09 -16.67 -10.26
CA TRP A 461 -5.81 -16.65 -8.82
C TRP A 461 -5.57 -18.06 -8.24
N GLN A 462 -6.39 -19.03 -8.66
CA GLN A 462 -6.20 -20.43 -8.27
C GLN A 462 -4.84 -20.94 -8.75
N GLU A 463 -4.54 -20.75 -10.04
CA GLU A 463 -3.26 -21.16 -10.64
C GLU A 463 -2.06 -20.53 -9.93
N LEU A 464 -2.10 -19.21 -9.68
CA LEU A 464 -1.07 -18.49 -8.93
C LEU A 464 -0.88 -19.08 -7.52
N CYS A 465 -1.97 -19.32 -6.79
CA CYS A 465 -1.90 -19.91 -5.46
C CYS A 465 -1.27 -21.30 -5.50
N PHE A 466 -1.64 -22.13 -6.47
CA PHE A 466 -1.11 -23.47 -6.57
C PHE A 466 0.37 -23.51 -6.94
N ARG A 467 0.82 -22.68 -7.91
CA ARG A 467 2.24 -22.50 -8.27
C ARG A 467 3.09 -22.08 -7.07
N THR A 468 2.53 -21.25 -6.19
CA THR A 468 3.22 -20.71 -5.00
C THR A 468 3.05 -21.56 -3.74
N ASN A 469 2.48 -22.76 -3.88
CA ASN A 469 2.16 -23.67 -2.77
C ASN A 469 1.29 -23.04 -1.67
N THR A 470 0.36 -22.17 -2.06
CA THR A 470 -0.60 -21.52 -1.16
C THR A 470 -2.03 -21.98 -1.44
N HIS A 471 -2.91 -21.81 -0.44
CA HIS A 471 -4.32 -22.17 -0.60
C HIS A 471 -5.12 -20.97 -1.15
N PRO A 472 -5.91 -21.15 -2.24
CA PRO A 472 -6.67 -20.06 -2.85
C PRO A 472 -7.82 -19.52 -1.99
N GLY A 473 -8.20 -20.28 -0.95
CA GLY A 473 -9.32 -19.97 -0.06
C GLY A 473 -10.64 -20.33 -0.74
N GLU A 474 -11.12 -21.55 -0.52
CA GLU A 474 -12.31 -22.06 -1.18
C GLU A 474 -13.59 -21.31 -0.79
N THR A 475 -14.44 -21.06 -1.79
CA THR A 475 -15.84 -20.66 -1.69
C THR A 475 -16.73 -21.85 -1.33
N SER A 476 -16.57 -22.40 -0.12
CA SER A 476 -17.37 -23.57 0.30
C SER A 476 -18.40 -23.26 1.39
N THR A 477 -18.32 -22.10 2.07
CA THR A 477 -19.36 -21.67 3.04
C THR A 477 -19.49 -20.14 3.14
N PRO A 478 -20.69 -19.60 3.44
CA PRO A 478 -20.90 -18.17 3.74
C PRO A 478 -20.10 -17.65 4.96
N ALA A 479 -19.55 -18.54 5.78
CA ALA A 479 -18.83 -18.20 7.01
C ALA A 479 -17.36 -17.80 6.79
N ALA A 480 -16.75 -18.16 5.66
CA ALA A 480 -15.38 -17.80 5.32
C ALA A 480 -15.31 -17.32 3.86
N PRO A 481 -15.50 -16.01 3.58
CA PRO A 481 -15.39 -15.47 2.24
C PRO A 481 -13.97 -15.69 1.68
N GLY A 482 -13.88 -16.12 0.41
CA GLY A 482 -12.62 -16.52 -0.25
C GLY A 482 -11.57 -15.40 -0.36
N ARG A 483 -10.31 -15.77 -0.65
CA ARG A 483 -9.16 -14.84 -0.70
C ARG A 483 -9.05 -14.04 -2.02
N LEU A 484 -9.88 -14.34 -3.02
CA LEU A 484 -9.88 -13.68 -4.32
C LEU A 484 -10.17 -12.16 -4.24
N LEU A 485 -11.18 -11.75 -3.47
CA LEU A 485 -11.52 -10.33 -3.34
C LEU A 485 -10.39 -9.52 -2.67
N PRO A 486 -9.78 -9.97 -1.56
CA PRO A 486 -8.55 -9.36 -1.04
C PRO A 486 -7.39 -9.31 -2.05
N ALA A 487 -7.21 -10.34 -2.87
CA ALA A 487 -6.18 -10.35 -3.92
C ALA A 487 -6.45 -9.28 -4.99
N ARG A 488 -7.71 -9.15 -5.46
CA ARG A 488 -8.11 -8.08 -6.37
C ARG A 488 -7.88 -6.69 -5.79
N ARG A 489 -8.26 -6.49 -4.52
CA ARG A 489 -8.01 -5.26 -3.75
C ARG A 489 -6.52 -4.95 -3.64
N TYR A 490 -5.69 -5.97 -3.40
CA TYR A 490 -4.24 -5.81 -3.33
C TYR A 490 -3.64 -5.33 -4.65
N LEU A 491 -3.93 -6.03 -5.76
CA LEU A 491 -3.46 -5.64 -7.09
C LEU A 491 -3.96 -4.25 -7.50
N PHE A 492 -5.25 -3.97 -7.26
CA PHE A 492 -5.83 -2.67 -7.59
C PHE A 492 -5.16 -1.54 -6.80
N GLN A 493 -4.98 -1.71 -5.48
CA GLN A 493 -4.31 -0.72 -4.64
C GLN A 493 -2.83 -0.57 -5.00
N LEU A 494 -2.12 -1.66 -5.30
CA LEU A 494 -0.72 -1.65 -5.73
C LEU A 494 -0.54 -0.83 -7.02
N LEU A 495 -1.35 -1.14 -8.04
CA LEU A 495 -1.19 -0.54 -9.36
C LEU A 495 -1.69 0.90 -9.44
N THR A 496 -2.81 1.22 -8.76
CA THR A 496 -3.48 2.53 -8.90
C THR A 496 -3.22 3.48 -7.73
N GLY A 497 -2.63 2.97 -6.64
CA GLY A 497 -2.50 3.69 -5.38
C GLY A 497 -3.84 4.02 -4.71
N ALA A 498 -4.94 3.34 -5.08
CA ALA A 498 -6.29 3.68 -4.65
C ALA A 498 -6.52 3.62 -3.13
N ASP A 499 -7.31 4.57 -2.62
CA ASP A 499 -7.79 4.57 -1.25
C ASP A 499 -9.12 3.80 -1.14
N LEU A 500 -9.06 2.54 -0.69
CA LEU A 500 -10.23 1.68 -0.56
C LEU A 500 -11.22 2.12 0.55
N THR A 501 -10.93 3.20 1.30
CA THR A 501 -11.94 3.84 2.16
C THR A 501 -12.92 4.70 1.38
N ASP A 502 -12.55 5.16 0.20
CA ASP A 502 -13.42 5.96 -0.66
C ASP A 502 -14.50 5.07 -1.26
N ALA A 503 -15.75 5.36 -0.91
CA ALA A 503 -16.93 4.62 -1.33
C ALA A 503 -17.19 4.71 -2.85
N GLN A 504 -16.52 5.62 -3.57
CA GLN A 504 -16.62 5.72 -5.03
C GLN A 504 -15.94 4.56 -5.76
N HIS A 505 -15.01 3.84 -5.11
CA HIS A 505 -14.34 2.69 -5.72
C HIS A 505 -15.21 1.44 -5.72
N ALA A 506 -15.21 0.71 -6.83
CA ALA A 506 -15.90 -0.58 -6.93
C ALA A 506 -15.42 -1.62 -5.89
N LEU A 507 -14.14 -1.55 -5.51
CA LEU A 507 -13.51 -2.44 -4.53
C LEU A 507 -13.47 -1.88 -3.10
N ALA A 508 -14.17 -0.78 -2.82
CA ALA A 508 -14.20 -0.13 -1.52
C ALA A 508 -14.59 -1.09 -0.37
N TRP A 509 -14.15 -0.77 0.84
CA TRP A 509 -14.53 -1.52 2.03
C TRP A 509 -16.00 -1.26 2.39
N LYS A 510 -16.79 -2.32 2.48
CA LYS A 510 -18.22 -2.19 2.85
C LYS A 510 -18.45 -2.26 4.35
N SER A 511 -17.45 -2.71 5.12
CA SER A 511 -17.54 -2.85 6.57
C SER A 511 -16.14 -2.87 7.22
N PRO A 512 -16.04 -2.65 8.55
CA PRO A 512 -14.79 -2.84 9.27
C PRO A 512 -14.21 -4.27 9.14
N SER A 513 -15.08 -5.28 8.97
CA SER A 513 -14.64 -6.67 8.81
C SER A 513 -13.99 -6.93 7.44
N ASP A 514 -14.42 -6.24 6.38
CA ASP A 514 -13.76 -6.26 5.06
C ASP A 514 -12.32 -5.76 5.17
N ARG A 515 -12.13 -4.63 5.86
CA ARG A 515 -10.81 -4.04 6.10
C ARG A 515 -9.91 -4.99 6.88
N THR A 516 -10.40 -5.56 7.98
CA THR A 516 -9.64 -6.54 8.78
C THR A 516 -9.23 -7.75 7.94
N ARG A 517 -10.13 -8.26 7.08
CA ARG A 517 -9.83 -9.36 6.15
C ARG A 517 -8.72 -8.99 5.16
N TYR A 518 -8.75 -7.78 4.60
CA TYR A 518 -7.70 -7.31 3.69
C TYR A 518 -6.33 -7.17 4.39
N VAL A 519 -6.30 -6.59 5.60
CA VAL A 519 -5.07 -6.47 6.39
C VAL A 519 -4.51 -7.86 6.73
N ASN A 520 -5.36 -8.79 7.18
CA ASN A 520 -4.94 -10.16 7.47
C ASN A 520 -4.47 -10.91 6.21
N PHE A 521 -5.11 -10.66 5.06
CA PHE A 521 -4.69 -11.20 3.78
C PHE A 521 -3.25 -10.79 3.46
N ASN A 522 -2.92 -9.49 3.54
CA ASN A 522 -1.55 -9.02 3.31
C ASN A 522 -0.55 -9.71 4.25
N LEU A 523 -0.86 -9.81 5.54
CA LEU A 523 0.02 -10.50 6.51
C LEU A 523 0.16 -12.02 6.26
N SER A 524 -0.78 -12.62 5.52
CA SER A 524 -0.79 -14.05 5.18
C SER A 524 -0.09 -14.39 3.86
N LEU A 525 0.29 -13.39 3.06
CA LEU A 525 0.96 -13.61 1.79
C LEU A 525 2.41 -14.06 2.02
N SER A 526 2.78 -15.22 1.48
CA SER A 526 4.17 -15.67 1.46
C SER A 526 4.98 -14.86 0.44
N LEU A 527 6.31 -14.83 0.59
CA LEU A 527 7.18 -14.11 -0.33
C LEU A 527 7.03 -14.60 -1.79
N PRO A 528 6.98 -15.92 -2.09
CA PRO A 528 6.70 -16.40 -3.45
C PRO A 528 5.32 -15.98 -3.97
N GLN A 529 4.30 -15.93 -3.10
CA GLN A 529 2.96 -15.48 -3.49
C GLN A 529 2.93 -13.99 -3.83
N ARG A 530 3.70 -13.17 -3.10
CA ARG A 530 3.86 -11.73 -3.40
C ARG A 530 4.57 -11.52 -4.72
N GLN A 531 5.68 -12.22 -4.95
CA GLN A 531 6.43 -12.16 -6.21
C GLN A 531 5.55 -12.56 -7.40
N ALA A 532 4.75 -13.62 -7.27
CA ALA A 532 3.83 -14.01 -8.34
C ALA A 532 2.71 -12.99 -8.58
N LEU A 533 2.23 -12.29 -7.54
CA LEU A 533 1.27 -11.19 -7.69
C LEU A 533 1.91 -9.96 -8.35
N LEU A 534 3.18 -9.67 -8.05
CA LEU A 534 3.94 -8.61 -8.73
C LEU A 534 4.13 -8.93 -10.21
N GLN A 535 4.52 -10.16 -10.54
CA GLN A 535 4.64 -10.61 -11.93
C GLN A 535 3.30 -10.53 -12.68
N HIS A 536 2.19 -10.98 -12.05
CA HIS A 536 0.84 -10.81 -12.62
C HIS A 536 0.48 -9.33 -12.82
N ALA A 537 0.96 -8.44 -11.95
CA ALA A 537 0.75 -7.00 -12.09
C ALA A 537 1.54 -6.41 -13.28
N GLU A 538 2.74 -6.91 -13.57
CA GLU A 538 3.53 -6.57 -14.76
C GLU A 538 2.80 -6.99 -16.04
N GLU A 539 2.39 -8.27 -16.11
CA GLU A 539 1.62 -8.82 -17.24
C GLU A 539 0.34 -8.02 -17.50
N LEU A 540 -0.38 -7.61 -16.44
CA LEU A 540 -1.59 -6.79 -16.57
C LEU A 540 -1.30 -5.39 -17.12
N LEU A 541 -0.15 -4.78 -16.79
CA LEU A 541 0.25 -3.49 -17.35
C LEU A 541 0.63 -3.63 -18.83
N GLU A 542 1.34 -4.69 -19.20
CA GLU A 542 1.69 -5.01 -20.60
C GLU A 542 0.43 -5.22 -21.46
N ASP A 543 -0.54 -6.02 -20.96
CA ASP A 543 -1.82 -6.28 -21.64
C ASP A 543 -2.64 -5.00 -21.88
N LEU A 544 -2.51 -4.01 -20.98
CA LEU A 544 -3.16 -2.71 -21.08
C LEU A 544 -2.35 -1.68 -21.89
N GLY A 545 -1.17 -2.05 -22.40
CA GLY A 545 -0.28 -1.16 -23.14
C GLY A 545 0.32 -0.03 -22.29
N ILE A 546 0.54 -0.27 -21.00
CA ILE A 546 1.09 0.70 -20.04
C ILE A 546 2.57 0.38 -19.79
N ASP A 547 3.46 1.13 -20.44
CA ASP A 547 4.92 1.05 -20.24
C ASP A 547 5.36 1.91 -19.03
N GLU A 548 5.12 1.40 -17.82
CA GLU A 548 5.45 2.03 -16.55
C GLU A 548 5.78 0.93 -15.49
N PRO A 549 6.65 1.18 -14.50
CA PRO A 549 6.98 0.19 -13.47
C PRO A 549 5.79 -0.15 -12.57
N VAL A 550 5.71 -1.37 -12.00
CA VAL A 550 4.60 -1.77 -11.11
C VAL A 550 4.41 -0.80 -9.94
N ALA A 551 5.52 -0.46 -9.28
CA ALA A 551 5.57 0.46 -8.17
C ALA A 551 6.73 1.44 -8.37
N TRP A 552 6.51 2.68 -7.95
CA TRP A 552 7.50 3.76 -7.97
C TRP A 552 7.22 4.70 -6.82
N GLU A 553 8.27 5.32 -6.30
CA GLU A 553 8.17 6.37 -5.28
C GLU A 553 9.33 7.38 -5.42
N PRO A 554 9.17 8.62 -4.94
CA PRO A 554 10.23 9.62 -4.98
C PRO A 554 11.49 9.16 -4.23
N PRO A 555 12.71 9.39 -4.76
CA PRO A 555 13.95 8.99 -4.10
C PRO A 555 14.14 9.66 -2.73
N GLU A 556 14.60 8.90 -1.73
CA GLU A 556 14.83 9.45 -0.37
C GLU A 556 15.81 10.63 -0.33
N ALA A 557 16.71 10.73 -1.33
CA ALA A 557 17.67 11.82 -1.48
C ALA A 557 16.99 13.20 -1.51
N CYS A 558 15.74 13.31 -1.97
CA CYS A 558 15.03 14.60 -2.01
C CYS A 558 14.81 15.19 -0.60
N CYS A 559 14.80 14.37 0.46
CA CYS A 559 14.64 14.82 1.85
C CYS A 559 15.90 14.62 2.70
N GLN A 560 17.08 14.48 2.08
CA GLN A 560 18.33 14.30 2.82
C GLN A 560 18.58 15.46 3.81
N GLY A 561 19.07 15.10 5.00
CA GLY A 561 19.34 16.04 6.09
C GLY A 561 18.14 16.41 6.97
N LEU A 562 16.94 15.92 6.69
CA LEU A 562 15.77 16.13 7.54
C LEU A 562 15.60 15.02 8.58
N ALA A 563 15.32 15.40 9.83
CA ALA A 563 15.01 14.49 10.92
C ALA A 563 13.51 14.14 10.90
N LEU A 564 13.18 12.99 10.31
CA LEU A 564 11.82 12.50 10.13
C LEU A 564 11.41 11.53 11.26
N PRO A 565 10.11 11.44 11.63
CA PRO A 565 9.65 10.68 12.80
C PRO A 565 9.90 9.18 12.72
N GLY A 566 9.77 8.60 11.53
CA GLY A 566 9.84 7.16 11.35
C GLY A 566 11.21 6.66 10.90
N PRO A 567 11.57 5.43 11.31
CA PRO A 567 12.79 4.74 10.87
C PRO A 567 12.75 4.45 9.36
N ARG A 568 13.92 4.16 8.78
CA ARG A 568 14.00 3.62 7.43
C ARG A 568 13.59 2.16 7.43
N LEU A 569 13.13 1.67 6.29
CA LEU A 569 12.79 0.25 6.14
C LEU A 569 14.01 -0.64 6.39
N ASP A 570 15.19 -0.21 5.95
CA ASP A 570 16.45 -0.97 6.10
C ASP A 570 16.99 -0.98 7.53
N ASP A 571 16.45 -0.16 8.43
CA ASP A 571 16.92 -0.08 9.83
C ASP A 571 16.38 -1.27 10.67
N ILE A 572 15.43 -2.05 10.16
CA ILE A 572 14.83 -3.16 10.90
C ILE A 572 15.59 -4.47 10.68
N ASP A 573 15.99 -5.10 11.78
CA ASP A 573 16.58 -6.45 11.75
C ASP A 573 15.52 -7.49 11.37
N LEU A 574 15.57 -7.93 10.11
CA LEU A 574 14.65 -8.92 9.54
C LEU A 574 14.77 -10.30 10.20
N ASP A 575 15.97 -10.68 10.68
CA ASP A 575 16.19 -11.97 11.34
C ASP A 575 15.56 -11.98 12.74
N THR A 576 15.73 -10.89 13.49
CA THR A 576 15.03 -10.70 14.76
C THR A 576 13.53 -10.65 14.56
N LEU A 577 13.04 -9.97 13.52
CA LEU A 577 11.60 -9.92 13.24
C LEU A 577 11.04 -11.30 12.87
N LYS A 578 11.74 -12.06 12.02
CA LYS A 578 11.40 -13.43 11.65
C LYS A 578 11.30 -14.32 12.89
N ARG A 579 12.29 -14.26 13.77
CA ARG A 579 12.29 -15.00 15.04
C ARG A 579 11.08 -14.64 15.91
N LEU A 580 10.83 -13.35 16.14
CA LEU A 580 9.74 -12.91 17.04
C LEU A 580 8.35 -13.27 16.51
N VAL A 581 8.08 -13.04 15.22
CA VAL A 581 6.72 -13.21 14.67
C VAL A 581 6.48 -14.63 14.17
N ILE A 582 7.44 -15.24 13.47
CA ILE A 582 7.26 -16.55 12.83
C ILE A 582 7.67 -17.68 13.76
N THR A 583 8.86 -17.61 14.38
CA THR A 583 9.36 -18.70 15.25
C THR A 583 8.69 -18.69 16.63
N GLU A 584 8.60 -17.54 17.28
CA GLU A 584 8.01 -17.38 18.62
C GLU A 584 6.49 -17.15 18.59
N GLY A 585 5.89 -16.91 17.42
CA GLY A 585 4.44 -16.72 17.26
C GLY A 585 3.89 -15.45 17.90
N ARG A 586 4.72 -14.42 18.14
CA ARG A 586 4.28 -13.17 18.76
C ARG A 586 3.44 -12.33 17.80
N LYS A 587 2.53 -11.53 18.36
CA LYS A 587 1.74 -10.56 17.57
C LYS A 587 2.66 -9.47 17.02
N PRO A 588 2.38 -8.90 15.82
CA PRO A 588 3.14 -7.78 15.27
C PRO A 588 3.25 -6.56 16.20
N SER A 589 2.25 -6.33 17.06
CA SER A 589 2.30 -5.28 18.09
C SER A 589 3.33 -5.54 19.18
N ASP A 590 3.53 -6.80 19.55
CA ASP A 590 4.52 -7.19 20.56
C ASP A 590 5.93 -7.14 19.97
N ALA A 591 6.09 -7.61 18.72
CA ALA A 591 7.34 -7.47 17.98
C ALA A 591 7.75 -6.00 17.84
N ALA A 592 6.81 -5.12 17.47
CA ALA A 592 7.09 -3.68 17.35
C ALA A 592 7.58 -3.06 18.67
N ARG A 593 6.93 -3.40 19.80
CA ARG A 593 7.33 -2.95 21.13
C ARG A 593 8.72 -3.44 21.54
N LEU A 594 9.03 -4.72 21.27
CA LEU A 594 10.34 -5.32 21.58
C LEU A 594 11.46 -4.73 20.72
N MET A 595 11.18 -4.48 19.45
CA MET A 595 12.12 -3.88 18.49
C MET A 595 12.15 -2.35 18.55
N LYS A 596 11.42 -1.73 19.50
CA LYS A 596 11.31 -0.27 19.67
C LYS A 596 10.95 0.48 18.38
N THR A 597 10.04 -0.10 17.61
CA THR A 597 9.57 0.42 16.31
C THR A 597 8.04 0.48 16.27
N THR A 598 7.45 0.89 15.14
CA THR A 598 6.00 0.95 14.98
C THR A 598 5.44 -0.36 14.42
N VAL A 599 4.16 -0.65 14.71
CA VAL A 599 3.46 -1.81 14.14
C VAL A 599 3.41 -1.72 12.60
N THR A 600 3.32 -0.52 12.05
CA THR A 600 3.36 -0.27 10.62
C THR A 600 4.69 -0.71 10.02
N HIS A 601 5.80 -0.35 10.66
CA HIS A 601 7.14 -0.74 10.23
C HIS A 601 7.30 -2.26 10.25
N VAL A 602 6.88 -2.92 11.33
CA VAL A 602 6.86 -4.39 11.41
C VAL A 602 6.04 -5.00 10.29
N ARG A 603 4.84 -4.50 10.01
CA ARG A 603 3.96 -5.05 8.96
C ARG A 603 4.55 -4.92 7.56
N LEU A 604 5.24 -3.82 7.26
CA LEU A 604 5.93 -3.60 5.99
C LEU A 604 7.20 -4.47 5.87
N ALA A 605 7.96 -4.59 6.95
CA ALA A 605 9.12 -5.47 7.00
C ALA A 605 8.74 -6.97 6.84
N LEU A 606 7.60 -7.39 7.38
CA LEU A 606 7.07 -8.74 7.20
C LEU A 606 6.78 -9.10 5.72
N GLU A 607 6.65 -8.11 4.83
CA GLU A 607 6.48 -8.37 3.39
C GLU A 607 7.74 -8.93 2.72
N HIS A 608 8.89 -8.75 3.37
CA HIS A 608 10.22 -9.15 2.88
C HIS A 608 10.74 -10.44 3.53
N ILE A 609 9.96 -11.05 4.45
CA ILE A 609 10.36 -12.24 5.18
C ILE A 609 9.63 -13.46 4.63
N ASP A 610 10.40 -14.47 4.21
CA ASP A 610 9.83 -15.75 3.83
C ASP A 610 9.33 -16.54 5.06
N GLN A 611 8.06 -16.93 5.00
CA GLN A 611 7.39 -17.76 6.01
C GLN A 611 7.73 -19.25 5.84
N GLY A 612 8.47 -19.61 4.80
CA GLY A 612 8.90 -20.98 4.50
C GLY A 612 7.81 -21.82 3.83
N GLU A 613 8.21 -23.00 3.35
CA GLU A 613 7.28 -23.92 2.69
C GLU A 613 6.28 -24.51 3.69
N ARG A 614 4.99 -24.38 3.38
CA ARG A 614 3.92 -25.03 4.13
C ARG A 614 3.65 -26.42 3.57
N GLU A 615 3.74 -27.44 4.41
CA GLU A 615 3.32 -28.78 4.07
C GLU A 615 1.79 -28.90 4.16
N TRP A 616 1.16 -29.29 3.05
CA TRP A 616 -0.28 -29.49 2.99
C TRP A 616 -0.63 -30.96 3.09
N ALA A 617 -1.70 -31.28 3.84
CA ALA A 617 -2.24 -32.63 3.86
C ALA A 617 -2.58 -33.12 2.43
N ARG A 618 -2.43 -34.42 2.18
CA ARG A 618 -2.60 -35.05 0.85
C ARG A 618 -4.00 -34.83 0.23
N THR A 619 -4.99 -34.53 1.06
CA THR A 619 -6.40 -34.35 0.66
C THR A 619 -6.77 -32.90 0.32
N THR A 620 -5.83 -31.96 0.42
CA THR A 620 -6.11 -30.55 0.11
C THR A 620 -6.14 -30.28 -1.39
N PRO A 621 -6.88 -29.25 -1.85
CA PRO A 621 -6.90 -28.84 -3.26
C PRO A 621 -5.51 -28.55 -3.81
N THR A 622 -4.66 -27.89 -3.02
CA THR A 622 -3.28 -27.56 -3.39
C THR A 622 -2.44 -28.82 -3.63
N SER A 623 -2.51 -29.82 -2.74
CA SER A 623 -1.84 -31.11 -2.94
C SER A 623 -2.38 -31.88 -4.15
N ALA A 624 -3.69 -31.83 -4.38
CA ALA A 624 -4.32 -32.48 -5.53
C ALA A 624 -3.95 -31.80 -6.86
N TRP A 625 -3.87 -30.47 -6.90
CA TRP A 625 -3.37 -29.72 -8.05
C TRP A 625 -1.91 -30.03 -8.33
N LYS A 626 -1.03 -30.01 -7.30
CA LYS A 626 0.41 -30.33 -7.46
C LYS A 626 0.62 -31.70 -8.07
N LEU A 627 -0.20 -32.68 -7.67
CA LEU A 627 -0.14 -34.03 -8.22
C LEU A 627 -0.55 -34.08 -9.70
N ARG A 628 -1.54 -33.27 -10.11
CA ARG A 628 -1.94 -33.16 -11.54
C ARG A 628 -0.89 -32.42 -12.36
N GLU A 629 -0.27 -31.38 -11.83
CA GLU A 629 0.77 -30.63 -12.56
C GLU A 629 2.05 -31.46 -12.73
N ARG A 630 2.45 -32.19 -11.68
CA ARG A 630 3.50 -33.22 -11.80
C ARG A 630 3.13 -34.30 -12.82
N ALA A 631 1.84 -34.63 -12.94
CA ALA A 631 1.40 -35.60 -13.94
C ALA A 631 1.48 -35.05 -15.37
N ARG A 632 1.16 -33.78 -15.60
CA ARG A 632 1.31 -33.16 -16.93
C ARG A 632 2.76 -33.12 -17.41
N THR A 633 3.69 -32.80 -16.51
CA THR A 633 5.12 -32.72 -16.83
C THR A 633 5.76 -34.10 -17.03
N VAL A 634 5.37 -35.11 -16.25
CA VAL A 634 5.92 -36.47 -16.37
C VAL A 634 5.25 -37.28 -17.48
N LEU A 635 3.92 -37.19 -17.62
CA LEU A 635 3.12 -37.98 -18.56
C LEU A 635 2.85 -37.21 -19.86
N THR A 636 3.93 -36.79 -20.53
CA THR A 636 3.84 -36.13 -21.84
C THR A 636 3.32 -37.07 -22.92
N ALA A 637 2.81 -36.53 -24.04
CA ALA A 637 2.34 -37.33 -25.17
C ALA A 637 3.42 -38.31 -25.67
N SER A 638 4.67 -37.86 -25.77
CA SER A 638 5.82 -38.69 -26.14
C SER A 638 6.16 -39.77 -25.09
N PHE A 639 6.02 -39.45 -23.79
CA PHE A 639 6.24 -40.43 -22.72
C PHE A 639 5.18 -41.53 -22.79
N LEU A 640 3.90 -41.14 -22.89
CA LEU A 640 2.81 -42.10 -22.93
C LEU A 640 2.85 -42.93 -24.22
N ASP A 641 3.18 -42.35 -25.37
CA ASP A 641 3.37 -43.13 -26.61
C ASP A 641 4.50 -44.16 -26.47
N ARG A 642 5.64 -43.76 -25.90
CA ARG A 642 6.75 -44.69 -25.66
C ARG A 642 6.36 -45.79 -24.68
N GLU A 643 5.88 -45.45 -23.49
CA GLU A 643 5.67 -46.42 -22.42
C GLU A 643 4.41 -47.27 -22.62
N TYR A 644 3.30 -46.67 -23.05
CA TYR A 644 2.02 -47.36 -23.25
C TYR A 644 1.91 -47.99 -24.64
N THR A 645 2.18 -47.23 -25.72
CA THR A 645 1.98 -47.71 -27.10
C THR A 645 3.13 -48.60 -27.57
N LYS A 646 4.38 -48.17 -27.42
CA LYS A 646 5.57 -48.88 -27.94
C LYS A 646 6.07 -49.98 -27.00
N SER A 647 6.12 -49.72 -25.69
CA SER A 647 6.60 -50.67 -24.68
C SER A 647 5.51 -51.54 -24.05
N GLY A 648 4.23 -51.30 -24.38
CA GLY A 648 3.10 -52.13 -23.94
C GLY A 648 2.82 -52.12 -22.43
N LYS A 649 3.32 -51.12 -21.67
CA LYS A 649 3.06 -51.03 -20.23
C LYS A 649 1.59 -50.65 -19.99
N THR A 650 0.96 -51.26 -18.99
CA THR A 650 -0.40 -50.87 -18.59
C THR A 650 -0.40 -49.53 -17.85
N LEU A 651 -1.49 -48.76 -17.94
CA LEU A 651 -1.64 -47.49 -17.20
C LEU A 651 -1.51 -47.68 -15.67
N THR A 652 -1.86 -48.86 -15.16
CA THR A 652 -1.66 -49.22 -13.74
C THR A 652 -0.19 -49.39 -13.40
N ARG A 653 0.61 -49.97 -14.30
CA ARG A 653 2.07 -50.09 -14.12
C ARG A 653 2.74 -48.72 -14.21
N ILE A 654 2.33 -47.90 -15.17
CA ILE A 654 2.79 -46.50 -15.30
C ILE A 654 2.46 -45.70 -14.03
N ALA A 655 1.25 -45.85 -13.47
CA ALA A 655 0.85 -45.22 -12.20
C ALA A 655 1.76 -45.63 -11.03
N ARG A 656 2.12 -46.91 -10.93
CA ARG A 656 3.02 -47.42 -9.88
C ARG A 656 4.46 -46.93 -10.05
N GLU A 657 4.99 -46.95 -11.27
CA GLU A 657 6.38 -46.53 -11.56
C GLU A 657 6.57 -45.02 -11.41
N THR A 658 5.54 -44.22 -11.71
CA THR A 658 5.58 -42.74 -11.59
C THR A 658 5.13 -42.22 -10.23
N GLY A 659 4.48 -43.06 -9.41
CA GLY A 659 3.87 -42.66 -8.13
C GLY A 659 2.62 -41.78 -8.27
N ILE A 660 2.08 -41.62 -9.48
CA ILE A 660 0.87 -40.83 -9.78
C ILE A 660 -0.36 -41.74 -9.70
N SER A 661 -1.48 -41.23 -9.18
CA SER A 661 -2.69 -42.05 -9.08
C SER A 661 -3.19 -42.48 -10.47
N ARG A 662 -3.69 -43.72 -10.57
CA ARG A 662 -4.19 -44.26 -11.85
C ARG A 662 -5.26 -43.37 -12.50
N GLN A 663 -6.07 -42.69 -11.69
CA GLN A 663 -7.12 -41.80 -12.17
C GLN A 663 -6.55 -40.60 -12.94
N ILE A 664 -5.48 -39.99 -12.43
CA ILE A 664 -4.79 -38.86 -13.08
C ILE A 664 -4.03 -39.33 -14.33
N VAL A 665 -3.43 -40.52 -14.30
CA VAL A 665 -2.78 -41.11 -15.50
C VAL A 665 -3.79 -41.30 -16.64
N VAL A 666 -5.00 -41.77 -16.33
CA VAL A 666 -6.08 -41.93 -17.34
C VAL A 666 -6.58 -40.57 -17.84
N GLU A 667 -6.75 -39.60 -16.95
CA GLU A 667 -7.14 -38.23 -17.29
C GLU A 667 -6.15 -37.62 -18.31
N GLN A 668 -4.84 -37.72 -18.03
CA GLN A 668 -3.79 -37.18 -18.88
C GLN A 668 -3.62 -37.94 -20.20
N ALA A 669 -3.78 -39.26 -20.19
CA ALA A 669 -3.77 -40.07 -21.41
C ALA A 669 -4.93 -39.69 -22.36
N LYS A 670 -6.12 -39.39 -21.82
CA LYS A 670 -7.24 -38.87 -22.62
C LYS A 670 -6.95 -37.46 -23.14
N ALA A 671 -6.41 -36.57 -22.29
CA ALA A 671 -6.10 -35.19 -22.67
C ALA A 671 -5.04 -35.11 -23.78
N THR A 672 -4.12 -36.06 -23.85
CA THR A 672 -3.09 -36.17 -24.90
C THR A 672 -3.57 -36.90 -26.16
N GLY A 673 -4.85 -37.28 -26.25
CA GLY A 673 -5.44 -37.94 -27.41
C GLY A 673 -5.09 -39.43 -27.55
N LEU A 674 -4.63 -40.07 -26.47
CA LEU A 674 -4.14 -41.44 -26.51
C LEU A 674 -5.31 -42.44 -26.39
N THR A 675 -5.35 -43.41 -27.31
CA THR A 675 -6.43 -44.42 -27.34
C THR A 675 -6.19 -45.47 -26.24
N ILE A 676 -7.03 -45.46 -25.21
CA ILE A 676 -6.90 -46.36 -24.05
C ILE A 676 -7.66 -47.67 -24.31
N TYR A 677 -6.94 -48.78 -24.31
CA TYR A 677 -7.48 -50.13 -24.32
C TYR A 677 -7.69 -50.63 -22.87
N TYR A 678 -8.94 -50.99 -22.55
CA TYR A 678 -9.34 -51.43 -21.20
C TYR A 678 -9.03 -52.91 -20.91
N SER A 679 -8.51 -53.65 -21.89
CA SER A 679 -8.08 -55.06 -21.79
C SER A 679 -6.77 -55.28 -22.58
N GLN A 680 -6.11 -56.45 -22.40
CA GLN A 680 -4.97 -56.83 -23.23
C GLN A 680 -5.33 -56.74 -24.73
N ARG A 681 -4.32 -56.40 -25.56
CA ARG A 681 -4.44 -56.34 -27.03
C ARG A 681 -5.10 -57.65 -27.52
N PRO A 682 -6.13 -57.60 -28.38
CA PRO A 682 -6.94 -58.77 -28.70
C PRO A 682 -6.08 -59.92 -29.23
N VAL A 683 -6.16 -61.08 -28.56
CA VAL A 683 -5.61 -62.35 -29.05
C VAL A 683 -6.34 -62.67 -30.35
N PRO A 684 -5.65 -62.98 -31.46
CA PRO A 684 -6.32 -63.45 -32.68
C PRO A 684 -7.01 -64.78 -32.37
N MET A 685 -8.33 -64.75 -32.24
CA MET A 685 -9.16 -65.94 -31.99
C MET A 685 -9.81 -66.36 -33.31
N ASP A 686 -9.41 -67.54 -33.81
CA ASP A 686 -9.98 -68.15 -35.00
C ASP A 686 -11.48 -68.48 -34.80
N GLU A 687 -12.30 -68.09 -35.78
CA GLU A 687 -13.76 -68.26 -35.72
C GLU A 687 -14.16 -69.74 -35.79
N SER A 688 -13.53 -70.52 -36.66
CA SER A 688 -13.83 -71.95 -36.84
C SER A 688 -13.61 -72.72 -35.56
N TRP A 689 -12.45 -72.54 -34.93
CA TRP A 689 -12.09 -73.19 -33.67
C TRP A 689 -13.03 -72.80 -32.53
N LEU A 690 -13.37 -71.52 -32.41
CA LEU A 690 -14.29 -71.01 -31.39
C LEU A 690 -15.70 -71.62 -31.49
N ARG A 691 -16.22 -71.79 -32.70
CA ARG A 691 -17.52 -72.45 -32.94
C ARG A 691 -17.46 -73.92 -32.55
N GLU A 692 -16.40 -74.63 -32.91
CA GLU A 692 -16.21 -76.04 -32.58
C GLU A 692 -16.13 -76.26 -31.06
N GLN A 693 -15.29 -75.50 -30.35
CA GLN A 693 -15.13 -75.65 -28.90
C GLN A 693 -16.41 -75.32 -28.12
N TYR A 694 -17.18 -74.33 -28.58
CA TYR A 694 -18.36 -73.86 -27.87
C TYR A 694 -19.65 -74.60 -28.21
N LEU A 695 -19.89 -74.90 -29.50
CA LEU A 695 -21.12 -75.52 -29.99
C LEU A 695 -21.03 -77.05 -29.99
N THR A 696 -19.88 -77.59 -30.40
CA THR A 696 -19.63 -79.05 -30.53
C THR A 696 -19.15 -79.64 -29.21
N HIS A 697 -18.04 -79.15 -28.66
CA HIS A 697 -17.46 -79.70 -27.42
C HIS A 697 -18.14 -79.20 -26.13
N LYS A 698 -19.16 -78.34 -26.24
CA LYS A 698 -19.95 -77.79 -25.14
C LYS A 698 -19.15 -77.09 -24.03
N ARG A 699 -17.88 -76.74 -24.27
CA ARG A 699 -17.00 -76.10 -23.28
C ARG A 699 -17.51 -74.73 -22.89
N SER A 700 -17.34 -74.35 -21.62
CA SER A 700 -17.79 -73.03 -21.16
C SER A 700 -16.91 -71.93 -21.74
N THR A 701 -17.42 -70.69 -21.80
CA THR A 701 -16.61 -69.52 -22.19
C THR A 701 -15.39 -69.37 -21.27
N ALA A 702 -15.52 -69.76 -20.00
CA ALA A 702 -14.43 -69.75 -19.02
C ALA A 702 -13.35 -70.81 -19.32
N ASP A 703 -13.71 -72.02 -19.73
CA ASP A 703 -12.75 -73.07 -20.09
C ASP A 703 -12.01 -72.75 -21.39
N ILE A 704 -12.69 -72.11 -22.33
CA ILE A 704 -12.10 -71.62 -23.58
C ILE A 704 -11.15 -70.46 -23.27
N ALA A 705 -11.54 -69.55 -22.39
CA ALA A 705 -10.70 -68.44 -21.94
C ALA A 705 -9.44 -68.91 -21.20
N ALA A 706 -9.57 -69.91 -20.32
CA ALA A 706 -8.45 -70.51 -19.60
C ALA A 706 -7.43 -71.15 -20.55
N GLN A 707 -7.88 -71.84 -21.61
CA GLN A 707 -6.97 -72.44 -22.59
C GLN A 707 -6.29 -71.39 -23.49
N LEU A 708 -7.01 -70.32 -23.84
CA LEU A 708 -6.47 -69.23 -24.64
C LEU A 708 -5.63 -68.23 -23.81
N GLY A 709 -5.49 -68.44 -22.49
CA GLY A 709 -4.76 -67.52 -21.61
C GLY A 709 -5.38 -66.12 -21.52
N THR A 710 -6.70 -66.01 -21.70
CA THR A 710 -7.45 -64.73 -21.75
C THR A 710 -8.60 -64.71 -20.74
N GLU A 711 -9.31 -63.59 -20.64
CA GLU A 711 -10.50 -63.47 -19.79
C GLU A 711 -11.79 -63.94 -20.48
N ASP A 712 -12.70 -64.53 -19.69
CA ASP A 712 -14.03 -65.03 -20.09
C ASP A 712 -14.84 -64.00 -20.90
N GLU A 713 -14.86 -62.74 -20.44
CA GLU A 713 -15.59 -61.64 -21.11
C GLU A 713 -14.97 -61.27 -22.48
N THR A 714 -13.71 -61.59 -22.71
CA THR A 714 -13.03 -61.37 -24.01
C THR A 714 -13.51 -62.39 -25.03
N VAL A 715 -13.63 -63.66 -24.64
CA VAL A 715 -14.22 -64.73 -25.48
C VAL A 715 -15.71 -64.45 -25.73
N ARG A 716 -16.44 -64.01 -24.70
CA ARG A 716 -17.87 -63.65 -24.79
C ARG A 716 -18.13 -62.50 -25.76
N ARG A 717 -17.34 -61.43 -25.72
CA ARG A 717 -17.40 -60.32 -26.69
C ARG A 717 -17.10 -60.80 -28.10
N ARG A 718 -16.14 -61.71 -28.27
CA ARG A 718 -15.80 -62.28 -29.58
C ARG A 718 -16.93 -63.13 -30.14
N PHE A 719 -17.62 -63.93 -29.33
CA PHE A 719 -18.83 -64.66 -29.75
C PHE A 719 -19.94 -63.73 -30.24
N LEU A 720 -20.19 -62.62 -29.55
CA LEU A 720 -21.18 -61.61 -29.99
C LEU A 720 -20.80 -60.97 -31.32
N GLN A 721 -19.51 -60.67 -31.54
CA GLN A 721 -19.02 -60.11 -32.81
C GLN A 721 -19.13 -61.09 -33.99
N LEU A 722 -18.98 -62.39 -33.73
CA LEU A 722 -19.04 -63.46 -34.74
C LEU A 722 -20.46 -64.04 -34.90
N GLY A 723 -21.46 -63.49 -34.20
CA GLY A 723 -22.85 -63.98 -34.27
C GLY A 723 -23.04 -65.40 -33.71
N ILE A 724 -22.18 -65.86 -32.80
CA ILE A 724 -22.30 -67.16 -32.14
C ILE A 724 -23.28 -66.99 -30.96
N PRO A 725 -24.44 -67.70 -30.94
CA PRO A 725 -25.45 -67.50 -29.91
C PRO A 725 -24.94 -67.93 -28.54
N LEU A 726 -24.88 -66.98 -27.60
CA LEU A 726 -24.49 -67.25 -26.22
C LEU A 726 -25.55 -68.09 -25.51
N ARG A 727 -25.13 -69.16 -24.84
CA ARG A 727 -25.97 -69.93 -23.91
C ARG A 727 -26.46 -69.00 -22.78
N PRO A 728 -27.74 -69.09 -22.36
CA PRO A 728 -28.31 -68.22 -21.34
C PRO A 728 -27.50 -68.20 -20.03
N PRO A 729 -27.33 -67.04 -19.37
CA PRO A 729 -26.65 -66.98 -18.08
C PRO A 729 -27.55 -67.56 -16.97
N GLY A 730 -27.10 -68.63 -16.31
CA GLY A 730 -27.76 -69.22 -15.13
C GLY A 730 -27.75 -70.75 -15.10
N VAL A 731 -27.60 -71.30 -13.89
CA VAL A 731 -27.66 -72.71 -13.40
C VAL A 731 -26.86 -73.79 -14.17
N HIS A 732 -26.71 -73.70 -15.49
CA HIS A 732 -26.09 -74.68 -16.38
C HIS A 732 -24.72 -74.26 -16.93
N SER A 733 -24.16 -73.12 -16.52
CA SER A 733 -22.85 -72.61 -17.00
C SER A 733 -21.70 -72.74 -15.98
N ARG A 734 -21.95 -73.30 -14.80
CA ARG A 734 -20.92 -73.56 -13.77
C ARG A 734 -21.05 -75.00 -13.27
N THR A 735 -20.01 -75.81 -13.47
CA THR A 735 -19.94 -77.24 -13.08
C THR A 735 -20.28 -77.47 -11.60
N ILE A 736 -19.95 -76.50 -10.73
CA ILE A 736 -20.24 -76.53 -9.29
C ILE A 736 -21.75 -76.49 -8.98
N MET A 737 -22.58 -75.86 -9.83
CA MET A 737 -24.03 -75.75 -9.60
C MET A 737 -24.83 -76.96 -10.11
N THR A 738 -24.17 -77.86 -10.85
CA THR A 738 -24.75 -79.12 -11.38
C THR A 738 -24.30 -80.35 -10.60
N ALA A 739 -23.31 -80.21 -9.70
CA ALA A 739 -22.85 -81.27 -8.82
C ALA A 739 -23.94 -81.63 -7.80
N LYS A 740 -24.47 -82.86 -7.89
CA LYS A 740 -25.32 -83.46 -6.86
C LYS A 740 -24.44 -84.26 -5.92
N VAL A 741 -24.66 -84.13 -4.62
CA VAL A 741 -23.94 -84.92 -3.62
C VAL A 741 -24.70 -86.23 -3.40
N ASP A 742 -24.01 -87.29 -2.98
CA ASP A 742 -24.63 -88.59 -2.73
C ASP A 742 -25.84 -88.46 -1.77
N LYS A 743 -26.87 -89.30 -1.98
CA LYS A 743 -28.07 -89.34 -1.13
C LYS A 743 -27.76 -89.72 0.33
N SER A 744 -26.61 -90.36 0.58
CA SER A 744 -26.08 -90.63 1.93
C SER A 744 -25.78 -89.37 2.74
N VAL A 745 -25.63 -88.22 2.08
CA VAL A 745 -25.38 -86.94 2.75
C VAL A 745 -26.67 -86.40 3.40
N PRO A 746 -26.62 -85.96 4.67
CA PRO A 746 -27.75 -85.38 5.38
C PRO A 746 -28.46 -84.27 4.59
N ARG A 747 -29.80 -84.27 4.64
CA ARG A 747 -30.67 -83.37 3.84
C ARG A 747 -30.37 -81.88 4.06
N ASN A 748 -29.98 -81.51 5.27
CA ASN A 748 -29.56 -80.15 5.64
C ASN A 748 -28.23 -79.74 4.98
N ILE A 749 -27.27 -80.64 4.80
CA ILE A 749 -26.03 -80.33 4.07
C ILE A 749 -26.33 -80.20 2.57
N ARG A 750 -27.09 -81.15 2.00
CA ARG A 750 -27.51 -81.10 0.59
C ARG A 750 -28.27 -79.82 0.24
N ALA A 751 -29.24 -79.43 1.06
CA ALA A 751 -29.99 -78.18 0.86
C ALA A 751 -29.12 -76.92 0.90
N ALA A 752 -28.00 -76.93 1.63
CA ALA A 752 -27.07 -75.80 1.71
C ALA A 752 -26.07 -75.74 0.54
N VAL A 753 -25.77 -76.86 -0.12
CA VAL A 753 -24.67 -76.96 -1.11
C VAL A 753 -25.13 -77.26 -2.54
N GLU A 754 -26.21 -78.02 -2.73
CA GLU A 754 -26.72 -78.37 -4.05
C GLU A 754 -27.40 -77.16 -4.69
N GLY A 755 -26.99 -76.82 -5.92
CA GLY A 755 -27.57 -75.69 -6.65
C GLY A 755 -27.27 -74.30 -6.06
N THR A 756 -26.35 -74.19 -5.09
CA THR A 756 -25.93 -72.90 -4.51
C THR A 756 -24.46 -72.59 -4.76
N LEU A 757 -24.15 -71.31 -4.98
CA LEU A 757 -22.77 -70.85 -5.13
C LEU A 757 -22.15 -70.63 -3.73
N HIS A 758 -20.95 -71.17 -3.50
CA HIS A 758 -20.21 -71.08 -2.23
C HIS A 758 -20.94 -71.69 -1.00
N GLY A 759 -21.82 -72.69 -1.19
CA GLY A 759 -22.52 -73.39 -0.11
C GLY A 759 -21.59 -73.94 0.97
N TRP A 760 -20.54 -74.68 0.57
CA TRP A 760 -19.53 -75.24 1.47
C TRP A 760 -18.79 -74.17 2.29
N LEU A 761 -18.47 -73.01 1.68
CA LEU A 761 -17.76 -71.95 2.38
C LEU A 761 -18.64 -71.30 3.46
N ARG A 762 -19.94 -71.19 3.22
CA ARG A 762 -20.90 -70.66 4.19
C ARG A 762 -21.10 -71.62 5.37
N LEU A 763 -21.15 -72.92 5.10
CA LEU A 763 -21.19 -73.96 6.14
C LEU A 763 -19.93 -73.94 7.01
N HIS A 764 -18.75 -73.86 6.39
CA HIS A 764 -17.47 -73.76 7.09
C HIS A 764 -17.39 -72.50 7.98
N ARG A 765 -17.78 -71.33 7.46
CA ARG A 765 -17.82 -70.09 8.24
C ARG A 765 -18.86 -70.12 9.36
N PHE A 766 -19.98 -70.84 9.17
CA PHE A 766 -20.97 -71.05 10.22
C PHE A 766 -20.43 -71.94 11.35
N GLN A 767 -19.67 -72.99 11.01
CA GLN A 767 -18.96 -73.83 11.99
C GLN A 767 -18.00 -73.01 12.86
N ILE A 768 -17.20 -72.13 12.25
CA ILE A 768 -16.28 -71.23 12.98
C ILE A 768 -17.06 -70.21 13.81
N ALA A 769 -18.12 -69.63 13.26
CA ALA A 769 -18.94 -68.66 13.98
C ALA A 769 -19.50 -69.23 15.26
N MET A 770 -20.00 -70.48 15.25
CA MET A 770 -20.61 -71.10 16.43
C MET A 770 -19.59 -71.53 17.51
N ALA A 771 -18.30 -71.51 17.20
CA ALA A 771 -17.24 -71.68 18.20
C ALA A 771 -16.89 -70.37 18.93
N LEU A 772 -17.12 -69.22 18.29
CA LEU A 772 -16.82 -67.90 18.85
C LEU A 772 -18.03 -67.34 19.62
N PRO A 773 -17.86 -66.25 20.41
CA PRO A 773 -18.96 -65.71 21.23
C PRO A 773 -19.91 -64.78 20.46
N ASN A 774 -19.43 -64.10 19.41
CA ASN A 774 -20.26 -63.24 18.58
C ASN A 774 -19.71 -63.06 17.14
N LEU A 775 -20.52 -62.42 16.29
CA LEU A 775 -20.17 -62.21 14.88
C LEU A 775 -19.04 -61.18 14.66
N GLU A 776 -18.76 -60.32 15.63
CA GLU A 776 -17.68 -59.33 15.54
C GLU A 776 -16.32 -59.99 15.74
N THR A 777 -16.20 -60.84 16.78
CA THR A 777 -15.00 -61.68 16.98
C THR A 777 -14.80 -62.69 15.85
N THR A 778 -15.91 -63.18 15.26
CA THR A 778 -15.86 -64.06 14.08
C THR A 778 -15.35 -63.33 12.84
N ALA A 779 -15.78 -62.09 12.64
CA ALA A 779 -15.34 -61.26 11.53
C ALA A 779 -13.84 -60.95 11.60
N ASP A 780 -13.37 -60.56 12.80
CA ASP A 780 -11.95 -60.34 13.07
C ASP A 780 -11.11 -61.61 12.82
N TYR A 781 -11.58 -62.77 13.29
CA TYR A 781 -10.87 -64.04 13.12
C TYR A 781 -10.77 -64.49 11.65
N LEU A 782 -11.85 -64.31 10.88
CA LEU A 782 -11.92 -64.69 9.47
C LEU A 782 -11.35 -63.61 8.51
N GLY A 783 -10.85 -62.48 9.03
CA GLY A 783 -10.38 -61.35 8.21
C GLY A 783 -11.46 -60.76 7.31
N THR A 784 -12.71 -60.71 7.78
CA THR A 784 -13.88 -60.27 6.99
C THR A 784 -14.67 -59.18 7.71
N HIS A 785 -15.69 -58.62 7.06
CA HIS A 785 -16.57 -57.60 7.64
C HIS A 785 -17.84 -58.25 8.23
N ARG A 786 -18.27 -57.82 9.42
CA ARG A 786 -19.48 -58.35 10.11
C ARG A 786 -20.73 -58.37 9.22
N GLY A 787 -20.94 -57.33 8.41
CA GLY A 787 -22.08 -57.26 7.49
C GLY A 787 -22.11 -58.37 6.44
N ALA A 788 -20.94 -58.84 5.98
CA ALA A 788 -20.84 -59.94 5.02
C ALA A 788 -21.24 -61.28 5.65
N LEU A 789 -20.83 -61.54 6.90
CA LEU A 789 -21.25 -62.74 7.65
C LEU A 789 -22.75 -62.76 7.93
N VAL A 790 -23.34 -61.61 8.26
CA VAL A 790 -24.79 -61.49 8.44
C VAL A 790 -25.54 -61.88 7.16
N HIS A 791 -25.12 -61.35 6.02
CA HIS A 791 -25.73 -61.68 4.73
C HIS A 791 -25.53 -63.16 4.36
N GLN A 792 -24.35 -63.72 4.63
CA GLN A 792 -24.06 -65.14 4.37
C GLN A 792 -24.93 -66.08 5.21
N PHE A 793 -25.13 -65.78 6.51
CA PHE A 793 -25.96 -66.61 7.38
C PHE A 793 -27.45 -66.41 7.15
N GLN A 794 -27.91 -65.20 6.82
CA GLN A 794 -29.30 -65.00 6.38
C GLN A 794 -29.62 -65.81 5.13
N ARG A 795 -28.66 -65.89 4.19
CA ARG A 795 -28.82 -66.71 3.01
C ARG A 795 -28.81 -68.21 3.34
N LEU A 796 -27.95 -68.66 4.25
CA LEU A 796 -27.93 -70.05 4.73
C LEU A 796 -29.24 -70.43 5.46
N GLU A 797 -29.78 -69.53 6.29
CA GLU A 797 -31.09 -69.69 6.94
C GLU A 797 -32.24 -69.74 5.92
N SER A 798 -32.16 -68.94 4.85
CA SER A 798 -33.12 -68.97 3.74
C SER A 798 -33.04 -70.26 2.92
N ASP A 799 -31.82 -70.75 2.62
CA ASP A 799 -31.61 -71.98 1.86
C ASP A 799 -32.09 -73.22 2.68
N LEU A 800 -32.03 -73.15 4.01
CA LEU A 800 -32.47 -74.22 4.94
C LEU A 800 -33.89 -74.05 5.49
N GLY A 801 -34.53 -72.91 5.26
CA GLY A 801 -35.89 -72.60 5.73
C GLY A 801 -36.05 -72.40 7.24
N HIS A 802 -34.96 -72.30 8.00
CA HIS A 802 -34.98 -72.22 9.46
C HIS A 802 -33.89 -71.28 10.01
N ALA A 803 -34.17 -70.61 11.13
CA ALA A 803 -33.17 -69.85 11.87
C ALA A 803 -32.14 -70.79 12.52
N LEU A 804 -30.85 -70.50 12.35
CA LEU A 804 -29.76 -71.41 12.76
C LEU A 804 -29.11 -71.04 14.09
N PHE A 805 -29.20 -69.78 14.52
CA PHE A 805 -28.61 -69.34 15.80
C PHE A 805 -29.35 -68.16 16.43
N HIS A 806 -29.33 -68.08 17.75
CA HIS A 806 -29.73 -66.91 18.52
C HIS A 806 -28.56 -65.93 18.62
N ARG A 807 -28.80 -64.65 18.31
CA ARG A 807 -27.77 -63.61 18.32
C ARG A 807 -27.23 -63.33 19.73
N ALA A 808 -25.95 -62.96 19.80
CA ALA A 808 -25.30 -62.59 21.05
C ALA A 808 -25.88 -61.31 21.68
N ALA A 809 -25.86 -61.23 23.00
CA ALA A 809 -26.15 -60.04 23.80
C ALA A 809 -24.96 -59.76 24.75
N PHE A 810 -24.95 -58.60 25.43
CA PHE A 810 -23.86 -58.29 26.37
C PHE A 810 -23.75 -59.37 27.45
N GLY A 811 -22.57 -59.99 27.59
CA GLY A 811 -22.34 -61.12 28.50
C GLY A 811 -23.00 -62.45 28.12
N LYS A 812 -23.70 -62.54 26.97
CA LYS A 812 -24.35 -63.77 26.49
C LYS A 812 -23.92 -64.09 25.05
N PRO A 813 -23.16 -65.18 24.80
CA PRO A 813 -22.69 -65.51 23.45
C PRO A 813 -23.86 -65.93 22.55
N HIS A 814 -23.68 -65.84 21.23
CA HIS A 814 -24.62 -66.48 20.31
C HIS A 814 -24.64 -68.00 20.54
N ARG A 815 -25.81 -68.61 20.37
CA ARG A 815 -26.01 -70.04 20.59
C ARG A 815 -26.77 -70.64 19.40
N PRO A 816 -26.43 -71.85 18.95
CA PRO A 816 -27.17 -72.51 17.88
C PRO A 816 -28.62 -72.80 18.31
N THR A 817 -29.55 -72.73 17.37
CA THR A 817 -30.93 -73.23 17.55
C THR A 817 -30.93 -74.76 17.49
N ARG A 818 -32.09 -75.42 17.70
CA ARG A 818 -32.23 -76.87 17.49
C ARG A 818 -31.77 -77.30 16.09
N HIS A 819 -32.08 -76.51 15.06
CA HIS A 819 -31.67 -76.76 13.68
C HIS A 819 -30.18 -76.46 13.45
N GLY A 820 -29.65 -75.39 14.05
CA GLY A 820 -28.21 -75.10 14.04
C GLY A 820 -27.37 -76.20 14.68
N SER A 821 -27.79 -76.73 15.83
CA SER A 821 -27.10 -77.83 16.50
C SER A 821 -27.17 -79.15 15.72
N ALA A 822 -28.29 -79.40 15.01
CA ALA A 822 -28.38 -80.53 14.10
C ALA A 822 -27.44 -80.37 12.89
N LEU A 823 -27.34 -79.16 12.33
CA LEU A 823 -26.42 -78.83 11.24
C LEU A 823 -24.95 -78.99 11.65
N LEU A 824 -24.57 -78.48 12.83
CA LEU A 824 -23.19 -78.63 13.35
C LEU A 824 -22.82 -80.09 13.60
N ARG A 825 -23.76 -80.92 14.09
CA ARG A 825 -23.52 -82.37 14.26
C ARG A 825 -23.32 -83.07 12.93
N SER A 826 -24.11 -82.73 11.91
CA SER A 826 -23.88 -83.25 10.54
C SER A 826 -22.54 -82.78 9.98
N LEU A 827 -22.15 -81.52 10.21
CA LEU A 827 -20.85 -81.00 9.76
C LEU A 827 -19.68 -81.68 10.47
N ALA A 828 -19.84 -82.16 11.69
CA ALA A 828 -18.77 -82.77 12.48
C ALA A 828 -18.43 -84.22 12.06
N THR A 829 -19.18 -84.83 11.15
CA THR A 829 -18.90 -86.19 10.66
C THR A 829 -17.69 -86.18 9.71
N ASP A 830 -16.77 -87.13 9.87
CA ASP A 830 -15.51 -87.21 9.11
C ASP A 830 -15.73 -87.23 7.60
N ASP A 831 -16.73 -87.96 7.12
CA ASP A 831 -17.09 -88.02 5.68
C ASP A 831 -17.47 -86.65 5.12
N ILE A 832 -18.19 -85.84 5.91
CA ILE A 832 -18.66 -84.51 5.51
C ILE A 832 -17.54 -83.48 5.61
N GLN A 833 -16.64 -83.62 6.58
CA GLN A 833 -15.41 -82.83 6.65
C GLN A 833 -14.52 -83.12 5.44
N ALA A 834 -14.30 -84.38 5.08
CA ALA A 834 -13.52 -84.75 3.88
C ALA A 834 -14.11 -84.13 2.60
N MET A 835 -15.43 -84.19 2.43
CA MET A 835 -16.13 -83.54 1.31
C MET A 835 -15.97 -82.02 1.31
N MET A 836 -16.10 -81.37 2.46
CA MET A 836 -15.93 -79.93 2.59
C MET A 836 -14.49 -79.50 2.28
N HIS A 837 -13.51 -80.27 2.74
CA HIS A 837 -12.09 -80.01 2.49
C HIS A 837 -11.75 -80.14 0.99
N SER A 838 -12.29 -81.17 0.32
CA SER A 838 -12.15 -81.35 -1.13
C SER A 838 -12.79 -80.20 -1.91
N ALA A 839 -13.96 -79.70 -1.48
CA ALA A 839 -14.70 -78.66 -2.19
C ALA A 839 -14.11 -77.24 -2.05
N LEU A 840 -13.42 -76.94 -0.95
CA LEU A 840 -12.90 -75.59 -0.65
C LEU A 840 -11.42 -75.39 -1.03
N GLY A 841 -10.63 -76.47 -1.11
CA GLY A 841 -9.19 -76.38 -1.34
C GLY A 841 -8.43 -75.75 -0.15
N PRO A 842 -7.10 -75.87 -0.12
CA PRO A 842 -6.29 -75.47 1.05
C PRO A 842 -6.35 -73.96 1.35
N ASP A 843 -6.57 -73.12 0.33
CA ASP A 843 -6.55 -71.66 0.48
C ASP A 843 -7.84 -71.07 1.09
N GLN A 844 -8.96 -71.80 1.06
CA GLN A 844 -10.26 -71.31 1.56
C GLN A 844 -10.63 -71.91 2.93
N ILE A 845 -9.87 -72.89 3.41
CA ILE A 845 -10.10 -73.57 4.69
C ILE A 845 -9.33 -72.85 5.79
N THR A 846 -10.07 -72.10 6.60
CA THR A 846 -9.55 -71.51 7.84
C THR A 846 -9.57 -72.56 8.95
N ARG A 847 -8.47 -72.71 9.70
CA ARG A 847 -8.44 -73.60 10.87
C ARG A 847 -9.48 -73.18 11.90
N MET A 848 -9.94 -74.13 12.73
CA MET A 848 -10.79 -73.81 13.87
C MET A 848 -10.03 -72.97 14.91
N PRO A 849 -10.70 -72.05 15.62
CA PRO A 849 -10.06 -71.24 16.66
C PRO A 849 -9.45 -72.10 17.77
N ASP A 850 -8.20 -71.81 18.14
CA ASP A 850 -7.54 -72.46 19.27
C ASP A 850 -8.07 -71.97 20.63
N ALA A 851 -7.73 -72.68 21.71
CA ALA A 851 -8.18 -72.35 23.06
C ALA A 851 -7.82 -70.91 23.48
N ALA A 852 -6.66 -70.40 23.05
CA ALA A 852 -6.21 -69.04 23.34
C ALA A 852 -7.07 -67.98 22.63
N THR A 853 -7.50 -68.24 21.40
CA THR A 853 -8.38 -67.35 20.64
C THR A 853 -9.78 -67.33 21.22
N LEU A 854 -10.30 -68.49 21.64
CA LEU A 854 -11.59 -68.59 22.31
C LEU A 854 -11.60 -67.83 23.65
N ALA A 855 -10.54 -67.96 24.46
CA ALA A 855 -10.41 -67.24 25.73
C ALA A 855 -10.38 -65.70 25.54
N ARG A 856 -9.60 -65.20 24.57
CA ARG A 856 -9.55 -63.76 24.24
C ARG A 856 -10.90 -63.25 23.76
N ALA A 857 -11.60 -64.02 22.93
CA ALA A 857 -12.91 -63.64 22.43
C ALA A 857 -13.95 -63.57 23.57
N ALA A 858 -13.90 -64.50 24.54
CA ALA A 858 -14.78 -64.51 25.70
C ALA A 858 -14.58 -63.30 26.63
N ILE A 859 -13.33 -62.89 26.87
CA ILE A 859 -13.01 -61.67 27.64
C ILE A 859 -13.64 -60.43 26.97
N ARG A 860 -13.56 -60.36 25.63
CA ARG A 860 -14.10 -59.23 24.85
C ARG A 860 -15.63 -59.13 24.90
N LEU A 861 -16.34 -60.23 25.20
CA LEU A 861 -17.80 -60.25 25.35
C LEU A 861 -18.25 -59.64 26.70
N THR A 862 -17.42 -59.72 27.74
CA THR A 862 -17.74 -59.28 29.12
C THR A 862 -17.11 -57.94 29.48
N THR A 863 -16.12 -57.46 28.72
CA THR A 863 -15.52 -56.12 28.93
C THR A 863 -16.46 -55.02 28.46
N ARG A 864 -16.92 -54.17 29.39
CA ARG A 864 -17.54 -52.88 29.01
C ARG A 864 -16.44 -51.95 28.53
N GLN A 865 -16.42 -51.66 27.24
CA GLN A 865 -15.60 -50.56 26.72
C GLN A 865 -16.19 -49.24 27.24
N SER A 866 -15.38 -48.47 27.98
CA SER A 866 -15.72 -47.08 28.32
C SER A 866 -16.01 -46.32 27.03
N PRO A 867 -17.04 -45.46 26.98
CA PRO A 867 -17.23 -44.56 25.85
C PRO A 867 -15.92 -43.82 25.61
N GLY A 868 -15.36 -43.96 24.42
CA GLY A 868 -14.14 -43.24 24.05
C GLY A 868 -14.29 -41.73 24.31
N PRO A 869 -13.17 -40.99 24.44
CA PRO A 869 -13.20 -39.57 24.76
C PRO A 869 -14.13 -38.81 23.81
N LEU A 870 -15.02 -37.99 24.38
CA LEU A 870 -15.92 -37.12 23.63
C LEU A 870 -15.08 -36.16 22.78
N ARG A 871 -15.39 -36.08 21.48
CA ARG A 871 -14.64 -35.22 20.55
C ARG A 871 -14.87 -33.73 20.91
N PRO A 872 -13.87 -32.85 20.82
CA PRO A 872 -14.07 -31.42 21.00
C PRO A 872 -14.79 -30.79 19.80
N PHE A 873 -15.47 -29.66 20.00
CA PHE A 873 -16.03 -28.81 18.94
C PHE A 873 -15.00 -27.77 18.48
N GLY A 874 -13.80 -28.18 18.04
CA GLY A 874 -12.73 -27.23 17.70
C GLY A 874 -12.44 -26.22 18.82
N ASP A 875 -11.82 -25.08 18.50
CA ASP A 875 -11.39 -24.09 19.49
C ASP A 875 -12.52 -23.14 19.95
N ASP A 876 -13.65 -23.09 19.22
CA ASP A 876 -14.67 -22.05 19.43
C ASP A 876 -15.77 -22.41 20.45
N ILE A 877 -15.97 -23.70 20.77
CA ILE A 877 -16.99 -24.16 21.72
C ILE A 877 -16.32 -25.07 22.76
N THR A 878 -16.17 -24.57 23.98
CA THR A 878 -15.49 -25.28 25.07
C THR A 878 -16.24 -26.53 25.57
N ALA A 879 -17.54 -26.64 25.30
CA ALA A 879 -18.33 -27.83 25.62
C ALA A 879 -17.89 -29.04 24.78
N LYS A 880 -17.96 -30.25 25.34
CA LYS A 880 -17.55 -31.49 24.63
C LYS A 880 -18.69 -31.99 23.74
N ARG A 881 -18.38 -32.49 22.54
CA ARG A 881 -19.40 -32.99 21.59
C ARG A 881 -19.97 -34.33 22.04
N ILE A 882 -21.29 -34.40 22.19
CA ILE A 882 -22.02 -35.64 22.50
C ILE A 882 -22.57 -36.28 21.23
N ARG A 883 -22.83 -37.60 21.28
CA ARG A 883 -23.48 -38.31 20.17
C ARG A 883 -24.94 -37.86 20.05
N ILE A 884 -25.30 -37.34 18.87
CA ILE A 884 -26.64 -36.86 18.56
C ILE A 884 -27.50 -38.02 18.01
N THR A 885 -28.58 -38.36 18.71
CA THR A 885 -29.61 -39.31 18.25
C THR A 885 -30.93 -38.57 17.97
N GLY A 886 -31.91 -39.25 17.36
CA GLY A 886 -33.25 -38.67 17.12
C GLY A 886 -33.89 -38.05 18.38
N PRO A 887 -33.97 -38.78 19.51
CA PRO A 887 -34.45 -38.23 20.77
C PRO A 887 -33.59 -37.06 21.30
N THR A 888 -32.26 -37.09 21.11
CA THR A 888 -31.40 -35.97 21.50
C THR A 888 -31.69 -34.73 20.66
N LEU A 889 -31.99 -34.84 19.35
CA LEU A 889 -32.38 -33.69 18.53
C LEU A 889 -33.71 -33.08 18.95
N ILE A 890 -34.69 -33.91 19.33
CA ILE A 890 -35.97 -33.44 19.85
C ILE A 890 -35.74 -32.66 21.15
N LEU A 891 -34.94 -33.22 22.06
CA LEU A 891 -34.55 -32.55 23.29
C LEU A 891 -33.83 -31.22 23.00
N LEU A 892 -32.84 -31.19 22.10
CA LEU A 892 -32.10 -29.96 21.79
C LEU A 892 -32.98 -28.85 21.21
N ARG A 893 -33.99 -29.19 20.40
CA ARG A 893 -34.93 -28.20 19.87
C ARG A 893 -35.79 -27.60 20.99
N ASP A 894 -36.38 -28.44 21.85
CA ASP A 894 -37.16 -27.97 23.01
C ASP A 894 -36.31 -27.05 23.91
N LEU A 895 -35.06 -27.43 24.16
CA LEU A 895 -34.16 -26.63 25.00
C LEU A 895 -33.76 -25.29 24.36
N LEU A 896 -33.62 -25.23 23.03
CA LEU A 896 -33.34 -23.97 22.32
C LEU A 896 -34.56 -23.05 22.31
N ASP A 897 -35.77 -23.60 22.13
CA ASP A 897 -37.01 -22.82 22.15
C ASP A 897 -37.26 -22.19 23.53
N HIS A 898 -36.76 -22.81 24.61
CA HIS A 898 -36.87 -22.34 25.99
C HIS A 898 -35.51 -21.92 26.60
N GLN A 899 -34.60 -21.41 25.77
CA GLN A 899 -33.19 -21.15 26.15
C GLN A 899 -32.96 -20.26 27.37
N ASN A 900 -33.93 -19.41 27.74
CA ASN A 900 -33.84 -18.46 28.85
C ASN A 900 -34.53 -18.94 30.14
N GLU A 901 -35.11 -20.15 30.12
CA GLU A 901 -35.87 -20.69 31.25
C GLU A 901 -35.11 -21.81 31.98
N GLN A 902 -35.47 -22.03 33.24
CA GLN A 902 -35.04 -23.22 33.99
C GLN A 902 -36.14 -24.26 33.97
N PHE A 903 -35.79 -25.51 33.71
CA PHE A 903 -36.76 -26.59 33.51
C PHE A 903 -36.40 -27.81 34.37
N TYR A 904 -37.40 -28.56 34.83
CA TYR A 904 -37.18 -29.85 35.49
C TYR A 904 -37.64 -31.00 34.61
N GLY A 905 -37.09 -32.20 34.83
CA GLY A 905 -37.24 -33.34 33.92
C GLY A 905 -38.70 -33.69 33.55
N ALA A 906 -39.65 -33.55 34.48
CA ALA A 906 -41.06 -33.82 34.18
C ALA A 906 -41.70 -32.78 33.23
N GLN A 907 -41.27 -31.51 33.26
CA GLN A 907 -41.71 -30.51 32.27
C GLN A 907 -41.20 -30.84 30.88
N ILE A 908 -39.93 -31.23 30.78
CA ILE A 908 -39.34 -31.63 29.49
C ILE A 908 -40.07 -32.88 28.96
N HIS A 909 -40.29 -33.89 29.81
CA HIS A 909 -41.03 -35.09 29.44
C HIS A 909 -42.43 -34.76 28.91
N ALA A 910 -43.17 -33.87 29.59
CA ALA A 910 -44.49 -33.45 29.17
C ALA A 910 -44.50 -32.72 27.82
N ARG A 911 -43.48 -31.89 27.53
CA ARG A 911 -43.38 -31.15 26.27
C ARG A 911 -42.87 -32.00 25.10
N THR A 912 -41.90 -32.90 25.35
CA THR A 912 -41.21 -33.62 24.28
C THR A 912 -41.68 -35.06 24.07
N GLY A 913 -42.41 -35.64 25.03
CA GLY A 913 -42.83 -37.05 25.01
C GLY A 913 -41.68 -38.04 25.15
N ILE A 914 -40.46 -37.59 25.47
CA ILE A 914 -39.29 -38.48 25.63
C ILE A 914 -39.42 -39.26 26.94
N ASP A 915 -39.49 -40.59 26.87
CA ASP A 915 -39.55 -41.46 28.04
C ASP A 915 -38.47 -41.15 29.09
N ASN A 916 -38.84 -41.24 30.38
CA ASN A 916 -37.94 -40.92 31.50
C ASN A 916 -36.67 -41.77 31.53
N GLY A 917 -36.74 -43.04 31.10
CA GLY A 917 -35.59 -43.94 30.97
C GLY A 917 -34.58 -43.48 29.91
N THR A 918 -35.00 -42.62 28.98
CA THR A 918 -34.13 -42.00 27.97
C THR A 918 -33.75 -40.56 28.32
N LEU A 919 -34.67 -39.80 28.90
CA LEU A 919 -34.50 -38.37 29.20
C LEU A 919 -33.40 -38.11 30.25
N TYR A 920 -33.50 -38.73 31.43
CA TYR A 920 -32.55 -38.46 32.52
C TYR A 920 -31.10 -38.86 32.19
N PRO A 921 -30.83 -40.00 31.52
CA PRO A 921 -29.47 -40.30 31.07
C PRO A 921 -28.91 -39.28 30.06
N GLN A 922 -29.76 -38.67 29.23
CA GLN A 922 -29.34 -37.65 28.26
C GLN A 922 -29.03 -36.32 28.96
N LEU A 923 -29.88 -35.88 29.90
CA LEU A 923 -29.62 -34.67 30.70
C LEU A 923 -28.29 -34.77 31.45
N LYS A 924 -28.04 -35.92 32.10
CA LYS A 924 -26.77 -36.18 32.80
C LYS A 924 -25.56 -36.21 31.87
N ARG A 925 -25.75 -36.68 30.62
CA ARG A 925 -24.69 -36.68 29.60
C ARG A 925 -24.39 -35.27 29.12
N MET A 926 -25.42 -34.45 28.90
CA MET A 926 -25.30 -33.05 28.52
C MET A 926 -24.63 -32.21 29.61
N GLU A 927 -25.00 -32.41 30.87
CA GLU A 927 -24.35 -31.80 32.03
C GLU A 927 -22.85 -32.14 32.10
N ARG A 928 -22.50 -33.44 32.01
CA ARG A 928 -21.09 -33.89 31.96
C ARG A 928 -20.29 -33.33 30.78
N ALA A 929 -20.97 -33.01 29.69
CA ALA A 929 -20.36 -32.41 28.51
C ALA A 929 -20.24 -30.88 28.61
N GLY A 930 -20.75 -30.26 29.68
CA GLY A 930 -20.75 -28.81 29.89
C GLY A 930 -21.89 -28.06 29.18
N TRP A 931 -22.91 -28.77 28.69
CA TRP A 931 -24.02 -28.16 27.95
C TRP A 931 -25.10 -27.62 28.89
N LEU A 932 -25.28 -28.25 30.05
CA LEU A 932 -26.27 -27.88 31.05
C LEU A 932 -25.60 -27.66 32.40
N THR A 933 -26.18 -26.78 33.20
CA THR A 933 -25.98 -26.75 34.65
C THR A 933 -27.23 -27.28 35.34
N SER A 934 -27.07 -27.93 36.49
CA SER A 934 -28.19 -28.37 37.31
C SER A 934 -28.10 -27.78 38.72
N ARG A 935 -29.26 -27.53 39.32
CA ARG A 935 -29.40 -27.13 40.73
C ARG A 935 -30.65 -27.78 41.33
N PRO A 936 -30.63 -28.16 42.63
CA PRO A 936 -31.85 -28.56 43.30
C PRO A 936 -32.80 -27.35 43.46
N GLU A 937 -34.10 -27.62 43.50
CA GLU A 937 -35.15 -26.65 43.84
C GLU A 937 -34.85 -25.96 45.18
N ALA A 938 -35.17 -24.67 45.33
CA ALA A 938 -34.94 -23.97 46.60
C ALA A 938 -35.76 -24.61 47.74
N GLU A 939 -35.24 -24.57 48.96
CA GLU A 939 -35.86 -25.24 50.12
C GLU A 939 -37.25 -24.68 50.43
N ASP A 940 -37.41 -23.35 50.42
CA ASP A 940 -38.70 -22.68 50.60
C ASP A 940 -39.72 -23.10 49.52
N SER A 941 -39.28 -23.19 48.27
CA SER A 941 -40.11 -23.63 47.14
C SER A 941 -40.46 -25.12 47.22
N TRP A 942 -39.61 -25.95 47.84
CA TRP A 942 -39.87 -27.36 48.01
C TRP A 942 -40.87 -27.59 49.16
N LEU A 943 -40.66 -26.93 50.31
CA LEU A 943 -41.54 -26.98 51.47
C LEU A 943 -42.95 -26.44 51.14
N ALA A 944 -43.05 -25.36 50.37
CA ALA A 944 -44.32 -24.79 49.94
C ALA A 944 -45.17 -25.71 49.05
N ARG A 945 -44.61 -26.80 48.49
CA ARG A 945 -45.34 -27.80 47.69
C ARG A 945 -45.97 -28.91 48.53
N ALA A 946 -45.81 -28.91 49.85
CA ALA A 946 -46.40 -29.90 50.74
C ALA A 946 -47.93 -29.72 50.83
N PRO A 947 -48.73 -30.71 50.39
CA PRO A 947 -50.16 -30.73 50.67
C PRO A 947 -50.40 -30.87 52.18
N VAL A 948 -51.50 -30.31 52.70
CA VAL A 948 -51.84 -30.41 54.13
C VAL A 948 -51.86 -31.88 54.56
N GLY A 949 -50.99 -32.26 55.50
CA GLY A 949 -50.89 -33.62 56.05
C GLY A 949 -49.89 -34.56 55.34
N CYS A 950 -49.17 -34.13 54.30
CA CYS A 950 -48.13 -34.91 53.61
C CYS A 950 -46.80 -34.14 53.52
N GLY A 951 -45.67 -34.83 53.52
CA GLY A 951 -44.37 -34.19 53.25
C GLY A 951 -44.24 -33.68 51.80
N PRO A 952 -43.33 -32.73 51.51
CA PRO A 952 -43.18 -32.05 50.21
C PRO A 952 -42.75 -32.93 49.00
N GLY A 953 -42.69 -34.25 49.18
CA GLY A 953 -42.27 -35.22 48.16
C GLY A 953 -40.81 -35.06 47.72
N ARG A 954 -40.45 -35.66 46.58
CA ARG A 954 -39.06 -35.61 46.06
C ARG A 954 -38.74 -34.20 45.55
N ARG A 955 -37.57 -33.67 45.97
CA ARG A 955 -37.05 -32.38 45.53
C ARG A 955 -36.76 -32.39 44.02
N ARG A 956 -37.20 -31.36 43.30
CA ARG A 956 -36.97 -31.24 41.85
C ARG A 956 -35.54 -30.79 41.57
N THR A 957 -35.02 -31.19 40.41
CA THR A 957 -33.75 -30.68 39.88
C THR A 957 -34.04 -29.81 38.67
N TYR A 958 -33.66 -28.53 38.74
CA TYR A 958 -33.74 -27.58 37.65
C TYR A 958 -32.47 -27.64 36.82
N TYR A 959 -32.63 -27.64 35.50
CA TYR A 959 -31.57 -27.59 34.52
C TYR A 959 -31.66 -26.28 33.74
N ALA A 960 -30.51 -25.73 33.34
CA ALA A 960 -30.39 -24.55 32.50
C ALA A 960 -29.29 -24.75 31.45
N LEU A 961 -29.46 -24.17 30.27
CA LEU A 961 -28.42 -24.16 29.25
C LEU A 961 -27.27 -23.23 29.66
N THR A 962 -26.03 -23.70 29.52
CA THR A 962 -24.86 -22.82 29.64
C THR A 962 -24.68 -22.02 28.35
N PRO A 963 -23.99 -20.87 28.35
CA PRO A 963 -23.69 -20.14 27.12
C PRO A 963 -22.98 -20.99 26.05
N ASN A 964 -22.09 -21.90 26.49
CA ASN A 964 -21.42 -22.85 25.61
C ASN A 964 -22.34 -23.99 25.16
N GLY A 965 -23.24 -24.45 26.02
CA GLY A 965 -24.27 -25.43 25.69
C GLY A 965 -25.28 -24.91 24.68
N LEU A 966 -25.62 -23.63 24.76
CA LEU A 966 -26.50 -22.97 23.80
C LEU A 966 -25.86 -22.93 22.40
N ARG A 967 -24.59 -22.52 22.32
CA ARG A 967 -23.82 -22.54 21.07
C ARG A 967 -23.66 -23.95 20.52
N ALA A 968 -23.40 -24.94 21.38
CA ALA A 968 -23.29 -26.35 20.98
C ALA A 968 -24.62 -26.92 20.46
N ALA A 969 -25.74 -26.61 21.13
CA ALA A 969 -27.08 -27.02 20.72
C ALA A 969 -27.48 -26.38 19.39
N ALA A 970 -27.28 -25.07 19.23
CA ALA A 970 -27.57 -24.35 17.99
C ALA A 970 -26.73 -24.90 16.81
N HIS A 971 -25.44 -25.16 17.05
CA HIS A 971 -24.56 -25.76 16.06
C HIS A 971 -25.07 -27.14 15.61
N GLU A 972 -25.41 -28.05 16.52
CA GLU A 972 -25.88 -29.39 16.14
C GLU A 972 -27.25 -29.39 15.47
N VAL A 973 -28.17 -28.55 15.92
CA VAL A 973 -29.52 -28.45 15.31
C VAL A 973 -29.45 -27.87 13.90
N GLN A 974 -28.55 -26.92 13.63
CA GLN A 974 -28.33 -26.39 12.27
C GLN A 974 -27.68 -27.41 11.32
N HIS A 975 -26.75 -28.23 11.81
CA HIS A 975 -25.98 -29.16 10.98
C HIS A 975 -26.64 -30.55 10.80
N HIS A 976 -27.60 -30.92 11.65
CA HIS A 976 -28.38 -32.16 11.51
C HIS A 976 -29.71 -31.91 10.78
N LYS A 977 -29.68 -31.91 9.44
CA LYS A 977 -30.92 -32.02 8.63
C LYS A 977 -31.57 -33.39 8.87
N PRO A 978 -32.90 -33.47 9.09
CA PRO A 978 -33.57 -34.75 9.22
C PRO A 978 -33.42 -35.55 7.91
N ARG A 979 -32.97 -36.81 8.01
CA ARG A 979 -33.07 -37.76 6.90
C ARG A 979 -34.56 -37.92 6.57
N ARG A 980 -34.98 -37.48 5.38
CA ARG A 980 -36.27 -37.88 4.80
C ARG A 980 -36.32 -39.41 4.78
N ARG A 981 -37.35 -39.99 5.39
CA ARG A 981 -37.72 -41.39 5.13
C ARG A 981 -38.06 -41.49 3.64
N PRO A 982 -37.52 -42.47 2.88
CA PRO A 982 -38.13 -42.82 1.61
C PRO A 982 -39.55 -43.30 1.89
N ALA A 983 -40.52 -42.79 1.14
CA ALA A 983 -41.89 -43.27 1.17
C ALA A 983 -41.91 -44.78 0.92
N ARG A 984 -42.78 -45.48 1.66
CA ARG A 984 -43.09 -46.89 1.39
C ARG A 984 -43.83 -47.02 0.07
#